data_AF-A0A2C5X3C5-F1
#
_entry.id   AF-A0A2C5X3C5-F1
#
_cell.length_a   1.000
_cell.length_b   1.000
_cell.length_c   1.000
_cell.angle_alpha   90.00
_cell.angle_beta   90.00
_cell.angle_gamma   90.00
#
_symmetry.space_group_name_H-M   'P 1'
#
loop_
_entity.id
_entity.type
_entity.pdbx_description
1 polymer ?
#
loop_
_entity_poly.entity_id
_entity_poly.type
_entity_poly.pdbx_seq_one_letter_code
_entity_poly.pdbx_strand_id
1 'polypeptide(L)'
;MLESFEIVTTAGVVLWSRAFNKTSPSIVNSFITDVFIEDKIPGAKTDTGSAKTNMAYKTDHHTIKWTLVKELGVIFVAVYRSVIHLPWVDSLVDNISTIFVSLYEDKLKRPNTTIVNCASFEKYFDQQLDELEQVAGPAAHTPATGTPLAFDEFSADDSMPSRPTTPMITNTTSSTAIAGPGGKLSRRQRKAQAQSAVQSGNESSSSTRKTKTAVSAKDTKKKGRKWDADGIATEDDDVQLDYSAPGDSSALEARGPSANLENPDASTWGTTTAKGQFVLRDLGDEVHDILALAKSKKSEKAEAAADAQAGARKGGLVGTGLSTLGDMFRNVVGGKTLTKEDLEKAMKGMEEHLLKKNVAREAALRLCEGVEKELVGVKTSTWESTQDRIKLAMEASLTKMLTPTSSLDLLREINNVTAPGMTSLAKPRPYVISIVGVNGVGKSTNLSKICYFLLQNRYKVLIAAGDTFRSGAVEQLAVHVRNLQELTLREGGQVALYQKGYGKDAAAVAKDAVAFAAQEGFDVVLIDTAGRRHNDQRLMSSLEKFAKFANPDKILMVGEALVGTDSVAQARNFNASFGAARSLDGFIISKCDTVGDMVGTLVSLIHATNVPVLFVGVGQHYSDLRNFSVKWAVEKLLTAN
;
A
#
# COMPACT_ATOMS: atom_id res chain seq x y z
N MET A 1 5.30 -34.14 30.17
CA MET A 1 4.50 -35.08 29.37
C MET A 1 4.20 -34.41 28.04
N LEU A 2 4.35 -35.15 26.93
CA LEU A 2 3.99 -34.67 25.60
C LEU A 2 2.47 -34.46 25.53
N GLU A 3 2.00 -33.36 24.94
CA GLU A 3 0.57 -33.05 24.89
C GLU A 3 -0.05 -33.34 23.52
N SER A 4 0.67 -33.01 22.44
CA SER A 4 0.29 -33.43 21.09
C SER A 4 1.51 -33.58 20.17
N PHE A 5 1.34 -34.40 19.12
CA PHE A 5 2.27 -34.51 18.00
C PHE A 5 1.48 -34.45 16.68
N GLU A 6 1.91 -33.61 15.76
CA GLU A 6 1.24 -33.38 14.49
C GLU A 6 2.22 -33.41 13.32
N ILE A 7 1.78 -33.97 12.20
CA ILE A 7 2.49 -34.00 10.93
C ILE A 7 1.63 -33.24 9.93
N VAL A 8 2.14 -32.10 9.47
CA VAL A 8 1.41 -31.16 8.63
C VAL A 8 2.20 -30.83 7.37
N THR A 9 1.52 -30.60 6.25
CA THR A 9 2.19 -30.13 5.03
C THR A 9 2.40 -28.61 5.06
N THR A 10 3.32 -28.10 4.25
CA THR A 10 3.50 -26.66 4.02
C THR A 10 2.26 -26.00 3.41
N ALA A 11 1.36 -26.78 2.82
CA ALA A 11 0.04 -26.35 2.35
C ALA A 11 -1.04 -26.31 3.45
N GLY A 12 -0.71 -26.67 4.69
CA GLY A 12 -1.61 -26.63 5.84
C GLY A 12 -2.53 -27.86 5.98
N VAL A 13 -2.22 -28.97 5.32
CA VAL A 13 -2.99 -30.22 5.45
C VAL A 13 -2.39 -31.09 6.55
N VAL A 14 -3.21 -31.51 7.52
CA VAL A 14 -2.79 -32.45 8.56
C VAL A 14 -2.77 -33.86 7.98
N LEU A 15 -1.58 -34.47 7.91
CA LEU A 15 -1.39 -35.84 7.43
C LEU A 15 -1.61 -36.87 8.54
N TRP A 16 -1.24 -36.51 9.76
CA TRP A 16 -1.40 -37.35 10.95
C TRP A 16 -1.33 -36.48 12.20
N SER A 17 -2.14 -36.79 13.21
CA SER A 17 -2.10 -36.12 14.50
C SER A 17 -2.40 -37.10 15.64
N ARG A 18 -1.79 -36.83 16.79
CA ARG A 18 -2.04 -37.54 18.03
C ARG A 18 -2.04 -36.58 19.20
N ALA A 19 -3.11 -36.62 19.98
CA ALA A 19 -3.29 -35.77 21.16
C ALA A 19 -3.38 -36.64 22.41
N PHE A 20 -2.54 -36.34 23.40
CA PHE A 20 -2.55 -36.97 24.73
C PHE A 20 -3.34 -36.13 25.74
N ASN A 21 -3.42 -34.82 25.51
CA ASN A 21 -4.22 -33.87 26.27
C ASN A 21 -4.94 -32.92 25.31
N LYS A 22 -5.99 -32.23 25.80
CA LYS A 22 -6.70 -31.20 25.01
C LYS A 22 -5.80 -29.98 24.81
N THR A 23 -5.11 -29.92 23.68
CA THR A 23 -4.38 -28.74 23.20
C THR A 23 -5.28 -27.91 22.29
N SER A 24 -5.21 -26.59 22.41
CA SER A 24 -5.97 -25.69 21.52
C SER A 24 -5.30 -25.64 20.14
N PRO A 25 -6.03 -25.88 19.03
CA PRO A 25 -5.48 -25.82 17.67
C PRO A 25 -4.85 -24.47 17.31
N SER A 26 -5.24 -23.41 18.02
CA SER A 26 -4.65 -22.07 17.89
C SER A 26 -3.14 -22.05 18.13
N ILE A 27 -2.59 -22.95 18.94
CA ILE A 27 -1.15 -22.98 19.26
C ILE A 27 -0.34 -23.38 18.01
N VAL A 28 -0.76 -24.44 17.33
CA VAL A 28 -0.10 -24.92 16.11
C VAL A 28 -0.35 -23.94 14.96
N ASN A 29 -1.55 -23.37 14.87
CA ASN A 29 -1.86 -22.35 13.87
C ASN A 29 -1.02 -21.08 14.06
N SER A 30 -0.89 -20.57 15.29
CA SER A 30 -0.03 -19.42 15.60
C SER A 30 1.44 -19.72 15.31
N PHE A 31 1.92 -20.93 15.61
CA PHE A 31 3.26 -21.35 15.23
C PHE A 31 3.47 -21.34 13.70
N ILE A 32 2.53 -21.90 12.94
CA ILE A 32 2.61 -21.91 11.48
C ILE A 32 2.62 -20.48 10.95
N THR A 33 1.74 -19.63 11.47
CA THR A 33 1.67 -18.22 11.10
C THR A 33 2.97 -17.48 11.44
N ASP A 34 3.45 -17.56 12.67
CA ASP A 34 4.61 -16.79 13.10
C ASP A 34 5.93 -17.28 12.47
N VAL A 35 6.09 -18.60 12.25
CA VAL A 35 7.35 -19.21 11.79
C VAL A 35 7.41 -19.38 10.28
N PHE A 36 6.32 -19.81 9.63
CA PHE A 36 6.33 -20.08 8.18
C PHE A 36 5.65 -18.98 7.35
N ILE A 37 4.75 -18.17 7.93
CA ILE A 37 4.02 -17.12 7.20
C ILE A 37 4.63 -15.73 7.44
N GLU A 38 4.88 -15.38 8.70
CA GLU A 38 5.27 -14.03 9.14
C GLU A 38 6.77 -13.89 9.44
N ASP A 39 7.52 -15.01 9.45
CA ASP A 39 8.98 -15.08 9.68
C ASP A 39 9.44 -14.21 10.88
N LYS A 40 8.63 -14.21 11.95
CA LYS A 40 8.79 -13.36 13.12
C LYS A 40 9.97 -13.76 14.02
N ILE A 41 10.65 -14.87 13.74
CA ILE A 41 11.81 -15.35 14.50
C ILE A 41 13.07 -15.15 13.65
N PRO A 42 13.80 -14.02 13.84
CA PRO A 42 14.99 -13.75 13.06
C PRO A 42 16.06 -14.80 13.39
N GLY A 43 16.45 -15.61 12.41
CA GLY A 43 17.52 -16.60 12.58
C GLY A 43 17.04 -18.03 12.90
N ALA A 44 15.73 -18.31 12.90
CA ALA A 44 15.27 -19.68 12.77
C ALA A 44 15.78 -20.22 11.42
N LYS A 45 16.84 -21.02 11.44
CA LYS A 45 17.30 -21.73 10.26
C LYS A 45 16.16 -22.65 9.84
N THR A 46 15.41 -22.26 8.82
CA THR A 46 14.49 -23.14 8.11
C THR A 46 15.32 -24.09 7.24
N ASP A 47 16.37 -24.71 7.77
CA ASP A 47 17.17 -25.69 7.07
C ASP A 47 16.53 -27.07 7.22
N THR A 48 16.76 -27.94 6.24
CA THR A 48 16.58 -29.40 6.40
C THR A 48 17.60 -29.87 7.44
N GLY A 49 17.20 -29.86 8.71
CA GLY A 49 18.09 -30.17 9.82
C GLY A 49 17.32 -30.56 11.07
N SER A 50 17.96 -31.43 11.88
CA SER A 50 17.48 -32.00 13.15
C SER A 50 16.70 -31.01 14.02
N ALA A 51 15.70 -31.50 14.76
CA ALA A 51 14.96 -30.73 15.76
C ALA A 51 15.86 -30.08 16.83
N LYS A 52 17.10 -30.56 16.99
CA LYS A 52 18.14 -29.95 17.84
C LYS A 52 18.67 -28.63 17.31
N THR A 53 18.72 -28.44 15.99
CA THR A 53 19.22 -27.22 15.36
C THR A 53 18.15 -26.14 15.22
N ASN A 54 16.87 -26.54 15.24
CA ASN A 54 15.74 -25.61 15.12
C ASN A 54 15.44 -24.95 16.46
N MET A 55 15.28 -23.63 16.46
CA MET A 55 14.88 -22.90 17.66
C MET A 55 13.46 -23.29 18.06
N ALA A 56 13.28 -23.62 19.35
CA ALA A 56 11.98 -23.97 19.90
C ALA A 56 11.05 -22.74 19.88
N TYR A 57 9.83 -22.92 19.38
CA TYR A 57 8.80 -21.87 19.43
C TYR A 57 8.15 -21.93 20.82
N LYS A 58 8.16 -20.80 21.53
CA LYS A 58 7.64 -20.71 22.90
C LYS A 58 6.45 -19.76 22.96
N THR A 59 5.35 -20.26 23.49
CA THR A 59 4.18 -19.49 23.92
C THR A 59 4.13 -19.51 25.45
N ASP A 60 3.33 -18.62 26.07
CA ASP A 60 3.26 -18.42 27.54
C ASP A 60 3.13 -19.71 28.37
N HIS A 61 2.53 -20.77 27.82
CA HIS A 61 2.36 -22.06 28.51
C HIS A 61 2.93 -23.29 27.78
N HIS A 62 3.28 -23.17 26.51
CA HIS A 62 3.65 -24.30 25.64
C HIS A 62 4.95 -24.06 24.89
N THR A 63 5.74 -25.11 24.74
CA THR A 63 6.94 -25.15 23.91
C THR A 63 6.71 -26.11 22.77
N ILE A 64 7.10 -25.69 21.56
CA ILE A 64 6.97 -26.45 20.34
C ILE A 64 8.36 -26.73 19.79
N LYS A 65 8.60 -28.02 19.51
CA LYS A 65 9.78 -28.52 18.81
C LYS A 65 9.36 -29.07 17.46
N TRP A 66 10.17 -28.81 16.44
CA TRP A 66 9.76 -29.11 15.06
C TRP A 66 10.94 -29.42 14.14
N THR A 67 10.63 -30.11 13.04
CA THR A 67 11.56 -30.35 11.93
C THR A 67 10.84 -30.24 10.59
N LEU A 68 11.53 -29.76 9.55
CA LEU A 68 11.00 -29.57 8.20
C LEU A 68 11.77 -30.44 7.20
N VAL A 69 11.04 -31.23 6.42
CA VAL A 69 11.58 -31.96 5.27
C VAL A 69 11.18 -31.21 4.00
N LYS A 70 12.07 -30.31 3.54
CA LYS A 70 11.82 -29.40 2.41
C LYS A 70 11.44 -30.11 1.11
N GLU A 71 12.11 -31.22 0.78
CA GLU A 71 11.89 -31.95 -0.47
C GLU A 71 10.45 -32.45 -0.62
N LEU A 72 9.80 -32.77 0.51
CA LEU A 72 8.43 -33.29 0.55
C LEU A 72 7.41 -32.24 1.05
N GLY A 73 7.87 -31.08 1.52
CA GLY A 73 7.00 -30.06 2.10
C GLY A 73 6.25 -30.53 3.35
N VAL A 74 6.88 -31.35 4.21
CA VAL A 74 6.26 -31.92 5.43
C VAL A 74 6.95 -31.38 6.68
N ILE A 75 6.16 -30.96 7.66
CA ILE A 75 6.56 -30.41 8.95
C ILE A 75 6.11 -31.37 10.05
N PHE A 76 7.03 -31.68 10.97
CA PHE A 76 6.78 -32.48 12.15
C PHE A 76 6.78 -31.58 13.38
N VAL A 77 5.74 -31.64 14.19
CA VAL A 77 5.50 -30.70 15.30
C VAL A 77 5.20 -31.47 16.57
N ALA A 78 5.98 -31.23 17.63
CA ALA A 78 5.77 -31.78 18.96
C ALA A 78 5.47 -30.64 19.95
N VAL A 79 4.36 -30.76 20.68
CA VAL A 79 3.87 -29.73 21.63
C VAL A 79 3.89 -30.29 23.05
N TYR A 80 4.49 -29.54 23.98
CA TYR A 80 4.54 -29.87 25.40
C TYR A 80 4.54 -28.62 26.28
N ARG A 81 4.25 -28.76 27.58
CA ARG A 81 4.24 -27.62 28.52
C ARG A 81 5.64 -27.05 28.73
N SER A 82 5.77 -25.73 28.65
CA SER A 82 7.06 -25.02 28.84
C SER A 82 7.70 -25.23 30.21
N VAL A 83 6.91 -25.61 31.22
CA VAL A 83 7.37 -25.90 32.60
C VAL A 83 8.17 -27.21 32.67
N ILE A 84 8.02 -28.09 31.67
CA ILE A 84 8.62 -29.42 31.66
C ILE A 84 9.65 -29.51 30.53
N HIS A 85 10.91 -29.79 30.86
CA HIS A 85 11.92 -30.07 29.86
C HIS A 85 11.89 -31.56 29.48
N LEU A 86 11.64 -31.86 28.20
CA LEU A 86 11.67 -33.22 27.67
C LEU A 86 12.99 -33.44 26.90
N PRO A 87 14.04 -34.02 27.51
CA PRO A 87 15.34 -34.15 26.86
C PRO A 87 15.32 -35.07 25.63
N TRP A 88 14.33 -35.96 25.53
CA TRP A 88 14.16 -36.90 24.42
C TRP A 88 13.32 -36.36 23.24
N VAL A 89 12.66 -35.20 23.39
CA VAL A 89 11.69 -34.71 22.38
C VAL A 89 12.35 -34.43 21.03
N ASP A 90 13.58 -33.94 21.03
CA ASP A 90 14.31 -33.65 19.79
C ASP A 90 14.62 -34.95 19.04
N SER A 91 15.04 -35.99 19.77
CA SER A 91 15.26 -37.33 19.21
C SER A 91 13.96 -37.97 18.72
N LEU A 92 12.83 -37.75 19.41
CA LEU A 92 11.53 -38.24 18.98
C LEU A 92 11.12 -37.64 17.62
N VAL A 93 11.21 -36.31 17.48
CA VAL A 93 10.85 -35.61 16.23
C VAL A 93 11.73 -36.09 15.07
N ASP A 94 13.03 -36.25 15.30
CA ASP A 94 13.97 -36.70 14.26
C ASP A 94 13.74 -38.17 13.85
N ASN A 95 13.57 -39.07 14.80
CA ASN A 95 13.30 -40.49 14.54
C ASN A 95 12.00 -40.66 13.75
N ILE A 96 10.94 -39.97 14.17
CA ILE A 96 9.65 -40.00 13.48
C ILE A 96 9.75 -39.42 12.09
N SER A 97 10.47 -38.31 11.90
CA SER A 97 10.65 -37.74 10.57
C SER A 97 11.31 -38.74 9.61
N THR A 98 12.32 -39.47 10.08
CA THR A 98 13.02 -40.49 9.30
C THR A 98 12.11 -41.67 8.94
N ILE A 99 11.39 -42.20 9.93
CA ILE A 99 10.47 -43.33 9.74
C ILE A 99 9.33 -42.95 8.79
N PHE A 100 8.71 -41.80 9.01
CA PHE A 100 7.58 -41.34 8.19
C PHE A 100 7.98 -41.12 6.73
N VAL A 101 9.14 -40.49 6.49
CA VAL A 101 9.68 -40.31 5.14
C VAL A 101 9.92 -41.68 4.49
N SER A 102 10.60 -42.61 5.17
CA SER A 102 10.90 -43.93 4.60
C SER A 102 9.66 -44.75 4.21
N LEU A 103 8.53 -44.57 4.91
CA LEU A 103 7.31 -45.33 4.69
C LEU A 103 6.38 -44.70 3.65
N TYR A 104 6.40 -43.36 3.52
CA TYR A 104 5.39 -42.62 2.77
C TYR A 104 5.95 -41.72 1.66
N GLU A 105 7.27 -41.67 1.47
CA GLU A 105 7.93 -40.88 0.41
C GLU A 105 7.31 -41.12 -0.98
N ASP A 106 7.16 -42.38 -1.38
CA ASP A 106 6.58 -42.76 -2.68
C ASP A 106 5.12 -42.34 -2.86
N LYS A 107 4.37 -42.18 -1.77
CA LYS A 107 2.97 -41.74 -1.81
C LYS A 107 2.86 -40.22 -1.83
N LEU A 108 3.78 -39.53 -1.17
CA LEU A 108 3.86 -38.06 -1.12
C LEU A 108 4.37 -37.46 -2.44
N LYS A 109 5.22 -38.17 -3.18
CA LYS A 109 5.74 -37.74 -4.50
C LYS A 109 4.75 -37.92 -5.66
N ARG A 110 3.62 -38.61 -5.47
CA ARG A 110 2.64 -38.84 -6.55
C ARG A 110 1.77 -37.59 -6.79
N PRO A 111 1.68 -37.08 -8.04
CA PRO A 111 0.80 -35.96 -8.35
C PRO A 111 -0.67 -36.37 -8.12
N ASN A 112 -1.46 -35.49 -7.51
CA ASN A 112 -2.90 -35.64 -7.19
C ASN A 112 -3.28 -36.56 -6.01
N THR A 113 -2.38 -36.81 -5.05
CA THR A 113 -2.74 -37.55 -3.83
C THR A 113 -3.47 -36.63 -2.84
N THR A 114 -4.78 -36.81 -2.67
CA THR A 114 -5.61 -35.99 -1.76
C THR A 114 -5.65 -36.54 -0.33
N ILE A 115 -5.42 -37.85 -0.15
CA ILE A 115 -5.48 -38.53 1.16
C ILE A 115 -4.36 -39.57 1.23
N VAL A 116 -3.47 -39.42 2.21
CA VAL A 116 -2.47 -40.45 2.54
C VAL A 116 -3.02 -41.26 3.71
N ASN A 117 -3.29 -42.55 3.50
CA ASN A 117 -3.70 -43.43 4.60
C ASN A 117 -2.48 -43.77 5.48
N CYS A 118 -2.43 -43.16 6.65
CA CYS A 118 -1.38 -43.33 7.66
C CYS A 118 -1.77 -44.31 8.78
N ALA A 119 -2.82 -45.14 8.65
CA ALA A 119 -3.35 -45.96 9.75
C ALA A 119 -2.33 -46.94 10.36
N SER A 120 -1.35 -47.41 9.58
CA SER A 120 -0.27 -48.27 10.09
C SER A 120 0.83 -47.49 10.84
N PHE A 121 0.87 -46.17 10.73
CA PHE A 121 1.90 -45.32 11.31
C PHE A 121 1.81 -45.22 12.84
N GLU A 122 0.60 -45.33 13.40
CA GLU A 122 0.34 -45.18 14.84
C GLU A 122 1.18 -46.15 15.68
N LYS A 123 1.34 -47.41 15.24
CA LYS A 123 2.14 -48.42 15.93
C LYS A 123 3.64 -48.08 16.00
N TYR A 124 4.17 -47.48 14.93
CA TYR A 124 5.58 -47.06 14.89
C TYR A 124 5.81 -45.85 15.79
N PHE A 125 4.85 -44.93 15.84
CA PHE A 125 4.88 -43.80 16.75
C PHE A 125 4.85 -44.25 18.22
N ASP A 126 3.93 -45.16 18.58
CA ASP A 126 3.81 -45.74 19.92
C ASP A 126 5.11 -46.38 20.39
N GLN A 127 5.67 -47.25 19.56
CA GLN A 127 6.90 -47.94 19.89
C GLN A 127 8.06 -46.97 20.15
N GLN A 128 8.21 -45.93 19.30
CA GLN A 128 9.27 -44.93 19.48
C GLN A 128 9.06 -44.05 20.72
N LEU A 129 7.81 -43.72 21.05
CA LEU A 129 7.49 -42.98 22.26
C LEU A 129 7.81 -43.81 23.51
N ASP A 130 7.37 -45.07 23.55
CA ASP A 130 7.61 -45.99 24.65
C ASP A 130 9.11 -46.26 24.86
N GLU A 131 9.88 -46.48 23.78
CA GLU A 131 11.34 -46.69 23.84
C GLU A 131 12.04 -45.45 24.42
N LEU A 132 11.67 -44.25 23.97
CA LEU A 132 12.30 -43.01 24.45
C LEU A 132 11.88 -42.63 25.88
N GLU A 133 10.66 -42.96 26.29
CA GLU A 133 10.21 -42.81 27.68
C GLU A 133 10.88 -43.81 28.62
N GLN A 134 11.10 -45.06 28.19
CA GLN A 134 11.84 -46.07 28.96
C GLN A 134 13.32 -45.72 29.12
N VAL A 135 13.95 -45.19 28.07
CA VAL A 135 15.34 -44.71 28.09
C VAL A 135 15.51 -43.50 29.03
N ALA A 136 14.45 -42.70 29.22
CA ALA A 136 14.47 -41.54 30.10
C ALA A 136 14.36 -41.88 31.62
N GLY A 137 13.95 -43.11 31.96
CA GLY A 137 13.77 -43.59 33.33
C GLY A 137 12.66 -42.88 34.13
N PRO A 138 12.15 -43.47 35.23
CA PRO A 138 11.19 -42.78 36.10
C PRO A 138 11.93 -41.69 36.88
N ALA A 139 11.85 -40.44 36.41
CA ALA A 139 12.37 -39.30 37.15
C ALA A 139 11.67 -39.22 38.52
N ALA A 140 12.49 -39.11 39.57
CA ALA A 140 12.13 -39.09 40.97
C ALA A 140 10.94 -38.16 41.29
N HIS A 141 9.91 -38.73 41.89
CA HIS A 141 9.02 -38.01 42.78
C HIS A 141 9.81 -37.60 44.03
N THR A 142 10.35 -36.38 44.04
CA THR A 142 10.78 -35.74 45.29
C THR A 142 9.65 -34.80 45.73
N PRO A 143 8.93 -35.11 46.82
CA PRO A 143 7.96 -34.18 47.39
C PRO A 143 8.74 -33.03 48.04
N ALA A 144 8.48 -31.80 47.63
CA ALA A 144 8.98 -30.63 48.33
C ALA A 144 8.30 -30.57 49.71
N THR A 145 9.00 -31.08 50.73
CA THR A 145 8.69 -30.82 52.14
C THR A 145 8.88 -29.33 52.41
N GLY A 146 7.77 -28.64 52.67
CA GLY A 146 7.77 -27.32 53.28
C GLY A 146 8.09 -27.41 54.77
N THR A 147 8.80 -26.41 55.26
CA THR A 147 8.66 -25.89 56.62
C THR A 147 8.82 -24.37 56.58
N PRO A 148 8.13 -23.64 57.47
CA PRO A 148 7.44 -22.40 57.13
C PRO A 148 8.11 -21.18 57.76
N LEU A 149 7.87 -19.99 57.22
CA LEU A 149 8.04 -18.75 57.97
C LEU A 149 6.68 -18.07 58.12
N ALA A 150 6.34 -17.90 59.40
CA ALA A 150 5.09 -17.39 59.92
C ALA A 150 5.02 -15.86 59.92
N PHE A 151 3.77 -15.40 60.00
CA PHE A 151 3.30 -14.05 60.28
C PHE A 151 3.60 -13.57 61.72
N ASP A 152 3.71 -12.25 61.89
CA ASP A 152 3.14 -11.43 62.99
C ASP A 152 3.26 -9.95 62.56
N GLU A 153 2.19 -9.16 62.32
CA GLU A 153 1.18 -8.53 63.20
C GLU A 153 1.59 -7.21 63.91
N PHE A 154 0.87 -6.12 63.57
CA PHE A 154 0.49 -4.88 64.31
C PHE A 154 1.60 -3.97 64.93
N SER A 155 1.53 -2.64 65.11
CA SER A 155 0.46 -1.61 65.18
C SER A 155 1.09 -0.18 65.19
N ALA A 156 0.24 0.87 65.17
CA ALA A 156 0.54 2.32 65.05
C ALA A 156 1.35 3.02 66.18
N ASP A 157 2.06 4.13 65.89
CA ASP A 157 1.63 5.54 66.14
C ASP A 157 2.77 6.59 66.04
N ASP A 158 2.36 7.79 65.59
CA ASP A 158 2.82 9.17 65.78
C ASP A 158 4.17 9.81 65.32
N SER A 159 3.97 11.02 64.78
CA SER A 159 4.80 12.25 64.78
C SER A 159 5.54 12.71 63.50
N MET A 160 4.94 13.76 62.91
CA MET A 160 5.38 14.75 61.89
C MET A 160 6.59 15.60 62.36
N PRO A 161 7.25 16.51 61.55
CA PRO A 161 6.63 17.33 60.48
C PRO A 161 7.48 17.79 59.26
N SER A 162 6.75 18.41 58.31
CA SER A 162 7.07 19.58 57.44
C SER A 162 7.59 19.40 55.99
N ARG A 163 6.67 19.71 55.07
CA ARG A 163 6.77 20.30 53.71
C ARG A 163 7.49 21.70 53.76
N PRO A 164 7.84 22.41 52.65
CA PRO A 164 6.89 22.85 51.61
C PRO A 164 7.38 22.82 50.14
N THR A 165 6.39 23.06 49.28
CA THR A 165 6.35 23.10 47.80
C THR A 165 6.35 24.54 47.26
N THR A 166 6.90 24.71 46.04
CA THR A 166 6.66 25.78 45.02
C THR A 166 6.87 27.25 45.43
N PRO A 167 7.22 28.13 44.47
CA PRO A 167 6.19 29.08 44.06
C PRO A 167 6.24 29.51 42.58
N MET A 168 5.18 30.24 42.22
CA MET A 168 4.91 30.90 40.96
C MET A 168 4.68 32.40 41.27
N ILE A 169 4.84 33.28 40.26
CA ILE A 169 4.18 34.62 40.07
C ILE A 169 5.02 35.92 40.31
N THR A 170 5.34 36.56 39.17
CA THR A 170 5.33 37.98 38.71
C THR A 170 6.09 39.16 39.35
N ASN A 171 6.68 39.92 38.42
CA ASN A 171 6.76 41.40 38.24
C ASN A 171 8.01 42.22 38.66
N THR A 172 8.55 42.89 37.62
CA THR A 172 9.10 44.26 37.50
C THR A 172 10.56 44.60 37.83
N THR A 173 11.21 45.13 36.78
CA THR A 173 12.13 46.29 36.67
C THR A 173 13.64 46.18 36.92
N SER A 174 14.35 46.85 36.01
CA SER A 174 15.66 47.54 36.10
C SER A 174 16.98 46.79 35.80
N SER A 175 17.50 47.12 34.60
CA SER A 175 18.83 47.67 34.30
C SER A 175 20.11 46.87 34.58
N THR A 176 20.84 46.53 33.51
CA THR A 176 22.21 46.99 33.15
C THR A 176 23.00 45.88 32.43
N ALA A 177 23.30 46.08 31.14
CA ALA A 177 24.47 45.56 30.43
C ALA A 177 24.35 46.03 28.95
N ILE A 178 25.08 47.07 28.57
CA ILE A 178 26.37 47.02 27.86
C ILE A 178 26.20 46.75 26.35
N ALA A 179 26.89 47.59 25.59
CA ALA A 179 26.63 47.96 24.21
C ALA A 179 27.30 47.05 23.15
N GLY A 180 26.52 46.72 22.11
CA GLY A 180 26.84 46.59 20.67
C GLY A 180 27.99 45.70 20.15
N PRO A 181 28.17 45.55 18.81
CA PRO A 181 27.27 45.99 17.71
C PRO A 181 27.05 44.97 16.55
N GLY A 182 25.93 45.15 15.83
CA GLY A 182 25.76 44.89 14.38
C GLY A 182 25.48 43.44 13.94
N GLY A 183 24.51 43.12 13.08
CA GLY A 183 23.54 43.93 12.35
C GLY A 183 22.75 43.09 11.33
N LYS A 184 21.80 43.80 10.70
CA LYS A 184 21.01 43.49 9.48
C LYS A 184 19.66 42.79 9.66
N LEU A 185 18.65 43.67 9.60
CA LEU A 185 17.20 43.49 9.67
C LEU A 185 16.58 43.07 8.34
N SER A 186 15.40 42.48 8.47
CA SER A 186 14.55 41.91 7.43
C SER A 186 13.62 42.93 6.74
N ARG A 187 13.23 42.57 5.52
CA ARG A 187 12.60 43.27 4.39
C ARG A 187 11.19 43.85 4.64
N ARG A 188 10.71 43.96 5.88
CA ARG A 188 9.32 44.33 6.20
C ARG A 188 9.12 45.80 6.59
N GLN A 189 10.12 46.65 6.35
CA GLN A 189 10.10 48.08 6.70
C GLN A 189 10.31 49.02 5.51
N ARG A 190 10.04 48.59 4.28
CA ARG A 190 10.22 49.46 3.09
C ARG A 190 8.99 49.68 2.21
N LYS A 191 7.78 49.49 2.73
CA LYS A 191 6.55 49.83 2.00
C LYS A 191 5.44 50.35 2.92
N ALA A 192 5.74 51.42 3.65
CA ALA A 192 4.75 52.25 4.34
C ALA A 192 5.37 53.64 4.61
N GLN A 193 5.62 54.38 3.53
CA GLN A 193 5.89 55.84 3.54
C GLN A 193 6.03 56.30 2.08
N ALA A 194 4.89 56.47 1.41
CA ALA A 194 4.77 57.24 0.17
C ALA A 194 3.28 57.47 -0.11
N GLN A 195 2.64 58.30 0.72
CA GLN A 195 1.33 58.89 0.43
C GLN A 195 1.16 60.16 1.26
N SER A 196 1.50 61.32 0.68
CA SER A 196 0.92 62.62 1.02
C SER A 196 1.34 63.70 0.01
N ALA A 197 0.34 64.47 -0.46
CA ALA A 197 0.34 65.70 -1.28
C ALA A 197 0.69 65.50 -2.78
N VAL A 198 -0.09 65.98 -3.76
CA VAL A 198 -0.53 67.37 -3.99
C VAL A 198 -1.92 67.44 -4.69
N GLN A 199 -2.53 68.62 -4.58
CA GLN A 199 -3.91 69.04 -4.87
C GLN A 199 -4.03 69.83 -6.21
N SER A 200 -5.27 69.98 -6.70
CA SER A 200 -5.83 71.07 -7.55
C SER A 200 -5.93 70.86 -9.07
N GLY A 201 -7.13 71.14 -9.62
CA GLY A 201 -7.36 71.41 -11.05
C GLY A 201 -8.78 71.12 -11.52
N ASN A 202 -9.58 72.17 -11.67
CA ASN A 202 -11.01 72.20 -12.00
C ASN A 202 -11.26 72.16 -13.53
N GLU A 203 -12.46 71.71 -13.93
CA GLU A 203 -13.31 72.23 -15.02
C GLU A 203 -13.94 71.23 -16.01
N SER A 204 -15.22 71.54 -16.24
CA SER A 204 -16.26 70.97 -17.07
C SER A 204 -16.01 71.02 -18.58
N SER A 205 -16.60 70.09 -19.34
CA SER A 205 -17.75 70.38 -20.22
C SER A 205 -17.98 69.32 -21.31
N SER A 206 -19.26 68.96 -21.45
CA SER A 206 -20.01 68.77 -22.69
C SER A 206 -19.46 67.89 -23.84
N SER A 207 -20.28 66.87 -24.17
CA SER A 207 -21.07 66.82 -25.41
C SER A 207 -20.92 65.56 -26.28
N THR A 208 -22.09 65.11 -26.74
CA THR A 208 -22.36 64.53 -28.07
C THR A 208 -22.16 63.03 -28.29
N ARG A 209 -23.20 62.28 -27.87
CA ARG A 209 -24.01 61.36 -28.69
C ARG A 209 -23.60 61.23 -30.17
N LYS A 210 -23.22 60.02 -30.61
CA LYS A 210 -23.59 59.50 -31.95
C LYS A 210 -23.50 57.97 -32.03
N THR A 211 -24.68 57.39 -32.17
CA THR A 211 -24.97 56.09 -32.77
C THR A 211 -24.32 55.90 -34.15
N LYS A 212 -23.81 54.69 -34.45
CA LYS A 212 -24.13 53.97 -35.70
C LYS A 212 -23.55 52.54 -35.76
N THR A 213 -24.48 51.59 -35.92
CA THR A 213 -24.51 50.44 -36.83
C THR A 213 -23.37 49.41 -36.86
N ALA A 214 -23.81 48.16 -36.67
CA ALA A 214 -23.13 46.89 -36.91
C ALA A 214 -22.63 46.70 -38.34
N VAL A 215 -21.48 46.03 -38.50
CA VAL A 215 -21.22 45.02 -39.56
C VAL A 215 -20.13 44.02 -39.09
N SER A 216 -20.45 42.74 -39.30
CA SER A 216 -19.58 41.59 -39.63
C SER A 216 -18.52 41.06 -38.65
N ALA A 217 -18.71 39.78 -38.33
CA ALA A 217 -17.74 38.85 -37.79
C ALA A 217 -16.47 38.75 -38.64
N LYS A 218 -15.31 38.73 -37.97
CA LYS A 218 -14.06 38.17 -38.50
C LYS A 218 -13.15 37.73 -37.34
N ASP A 219 -12.61 36.53 -37.49
CA ASP A 219 -11.69 35.82 -36.59
C ASP A 219 -10.71 36.70 -35.81
N THR A 220 -10.77 36.64 -34.47
CA THR A 220 -9.68 37.06 -33.59
C THR A 220 -8.92 35.85 -33.07
N LYS A 221 -7.83 35.51 -33.76
CA LYS A 221 -6.74 34.70 -33.21
C LYS A 221 -6.36 35.27 -31.84
N LYS A 222 -6.43 34.45 -30.78
CA LYS A 222 -5.88 34.75 -29.45
C LYS A 222 -4.43 35.22 -29.60
N LYS A 223 -4.20 36.52 -29.38
CA LYS A 223 -2.86 37.11 -29.35
C LYS A 223 -2.29 36.84 -27.96
N GLY A 224 -1.27 35.99 -27.87
CA GLY A 224 -0.61 35.68 -26.60
C GLY A 224 0.03 36.92 -25.97
N ARG A 225 0.10 36.94 -24.63
CA ARG A 225 0.77 37.99 -23.85
C ARG A 225 2.20 38.22 -24.37
N LYS A 226 2.55 39.46 -24.64
CA LYS A 226 3.94 39.86 -24.88
C LYS A 226 4.56 40.36 -23.58
N TRP A 227 5.75 39.85 -23.28
CA TRP A 227 6.60 40.37 -22.22
C TRP A 227 7.61 41.33 -22.84
N ASP A 228 7.89 42.43 -22.14
CA ASP A 228 8.98 43.33 -22.51
C ASP A 228 10.34 42.75 -22.10
N ALA A 229 11.43 43.46 -22.46
CA ALA A 229 12.80 43.03 -22.21
C ALA A 229 13.17 42.98 -20.71
N ASP A 230 12.33 43.55 -19.84
CA ASP A 230 12.50 43.56 -18.38
C ASP A 230 11.56 42.56 -17.67
N GLY A 231 10.77 41.78 -18.42
CA GLY A 231 9.92 40.71 -17.91
C GLY A 231 8.59 41.17 -17.30
N ILE A 232 8.13 42.38 -17.64
CA ILE A 232 6.85 42.93 -17.20
C ILE A 232 5.83 42.79 -18.35
N ALA A 233 4.59 42.41 -18.00
CA ALA A 233 3.50 42.32 -18.95
C ALA A 233 2.92 43.72 -19.21
N THR A 234 2.79 44.11 -20.47
CA THR A 234 2.18 45.38 -20.87
C THR A 234 0.73 45.48 -20.41
N GLU A 235 0.40 46.54 -19.68
CA GLU A 235 -0.89 46.81 -19.03
C GLU A 235 -1.95 47.33 -20.02
N ASP A 236 -2.49 46.46 -20.88
CA ASP A 236 -3.61 46.83 -21.78
C ASP A 236 -4.68 45.71 -21.86
N ASP A 237 -5.05 45.13 -20.73
CA ASP A 237 -6.29 44.33 -20.58
C ASP A 237 -6.68 44.25 -19.09
N ASP A 238 -7.28 45.33 -18.56
CA ASP A 238 -7.87 45.37 -17.22
C ASP A 238 -9.18 44.57 -17.18
N VAL A 239 -9.08 43.25 -17.02
CA VAL A 239 -10.20 42.44 -16.51
C VAL A 239 -10.08 42.37 -15.00
N GLN A 240 -10.77 43.27 -14.31
CA GLN A 240 -10.85 43.30 -12.86
C GLN A 240 -11.76 42.16 -12.38
N LEU A 241 -11.15 41.10 -11.81
CA LEU A 241 -11.84 39.92 -11.29
C LEU A 241 -11.98 40.03 -9.76
N ASP A 242 -13.00 40.74 -9.30
CA ASP A 242 -13.42 40.74 -7.89
C ASP A 242 -14.63 39.80 -7.70
N TYR A 243 -14.50 38.78 -6.85
CA TYR A 243 -15.53 37.78 -6.54
C TYR A 243 -16.11 37.96 -5.13
N SER A 244 -16.03 39.16 -4.55
CA SER A 244 -16.35 39.40 -3.14
C SER A 244 -17.74 40.01 -2.89
N ALA A 245 -18.60 40.15 -3.91
CA ALA A 245 -19.96 40.66 -3.73
C ALA A 245 -20.97 39.51 -3.48
N PRO A 246 -21.91 39.64 -2.52
CA PRO A 246 -22.95 38.65 -2.31
C PRO A 246 -23.95 38.72 -3.46
N GLY A 247 -23.97 37.69 -4.31
CA GLY A 247 -24.91 37.57 -5.42
C GLY A 247 -26.33 37.33 -4.93
N ASP A 248 -27.25 38.18 -5.39
CA ASP A 248 -28.69 38.15 -5.16
C ASP A 248 -29.30 36.77 -5.49
N SER A 249 -30.08 36.22 -4.56
CA SER A 249 -30.57 34.83 -4.54
C SER A 249 -31.67 34.52 -5.56
N SER A 250 -31.91 35.38 -6.54
CA SER A 250 -32.96 35.23 -7.56
C SER A 250 -32.44 34.96 -8.99
N ALA A 251 -31.12 34.93 -9.19
CA ALA A 251 -30.50 34.73 -10.52
C ALA A 251 -29.90 33.32 -10.74
N LEU A 252 -30.04 32.40 -9.78
CA LEU A 252 -29.44 31.06 -9.84
C LEU A 252 -30.19 30.03 -10.70
N GLU A 253 -31.40 30.34 -11.18
CA GLU A 253 -32.26 29.38 -11.91
C GLU A 253 -32.15 29.49 -13.46
N ALA A 254 -31.32 30.39 -14.00
CA ALA A 254 -31.37 30.72 -15.44
C ALA A 254 -30.01 30.76 -16.15
N ARG A 255 -29.04 29.91 -15.77
CA ARG A 255 -27.86 29.64 -16.60
C ARG A 255 -27.98 28.24 -17.19
N GLY A 256 -28.14 28.19 -18.52
CA GLY A 256 -28.32 26.98 -19.32
C GLY A 256 -27.18 25.95 -19.20
N PRO A 257 -27.32 24.78 -19.86
CA PRO A 257 -26.48 23.60 -19.60
C PRO A 257 -25.00 23.93 -19.77
N SER A 258 -24.19 23.52 -18.78
CA SER A 258 -22.74 23.60 -18.87
C SER A 258 -22.28 22.88 -20.14
N ALA A 259 -21.26 23.45 -20.80
CA ALA A 259 -20.65 22.88 -22.00
C ALA A 259 -20.50 21.36 -21.87
N ASN A 260 -21.01 20.63 -22.87
CA ASN A 260 -21.02 19.17 -22.96
C ASN A 260 -19.78 18.55 -22.29
N LEU A 261 -19.95 18.09 -21.04
CA LEU A 261 -19.06 17.10 -20.45
C LEU A 261 -19.19 15.86 -21.34
N GLU A 262 -18.20 15.65 -22.22
CA GLU A 262 -18.11 14.43 -23.03
C GLU A 262 -18.08 13.25 -22.08
N ASN A 263 -19.03 12.32 -22.25
CA ASN A 263 -19.03 11.09 -21.49
C ASN A 263 -17.79 10.29 -21.92
N PRO A 264 -16.87 9.96 -21.00
CA PRO A 264 -15.85 8.98 -21.32
C PRO A 264 -16.56 7.66 -21.62
N ASP A 265 -16.22 7.02 -22.73
CA ASP A 265 -16.77 5.71 -23.09
C ASP A 265 -16.51 4.75 -21.92
N ALA A 266 -17.58 4.21 -21.33
CA ALA A 266 -17.50 3.38 -20.12
C ALA A 266 -16.65 2.12 -20.34
N SER A 267 -16.56 1.65 -21.60
CA SER A 267 -15.74 0.49 -21.99
C SER A 267 -14.23 0.74 -21.84
N THR A 268 -13.81 2.00 -21.83
CA THR A 268 -12.39 2.38 -21.75
C THR A 268 -11.78 2.15 -20.37
N TRP A 269 -12.58 2.20 -19.29
CA TRP A 269 -12.04 2.30 -17.93
C TRP A 269 -12.61 1.29 -16.92
N GLY A 270 -13.70 0.60 -17.24
CA GLY A 270 -14.23 -0.49 -16.42
C GLY A 270 -15.17 -1.40 -17.21
N THR A 271 -15.64 -2.45 -16.55
CA THR A 271 -16.66 -3.35 -17.10
C THR A 271 -17.76 -3.57 -16.08
N THR A 272 -19.00 -3.74 -16.56
CA THR A 272 -20.12 -4.08 -15.69
C THR A 272 -20.27 -5.59 -15.67
N THR A 273 -20.21 -6.17 -14.47
CA THR A 273 -20.41 -7.60 -14.25
C THR A 273 -21.85 -8.00 -14.54
N ALA A 274 -22.11 -9.31 -14.72
CA ALA A 274 -23.47 -9.84 -14.89
C ALA A 274 -24.42 -9.50 -13.72
N LYS A 275 -23.88 -9.11 -12.56
CA LYS A 275 -24.63 -8.67 -11.38
C LYS A 275 -24.94 -7.16 -11.37
N GLY A 276 -24.56 -6.43 -12.43
CA GLY A 276 -24.75 -4.97 -12.53
C GLY A 276 -23.73 -4.13 -11.77
N GLN A 277 -22.69 -4.73 -11.18
CA GLN A 277 -21.62 -4.00 -10.49
C GLN A 277 -20.55 -3.56 -11.49
N PHE A 278 -20.16 -2.30 -11.43
CA PHE A 278 -19.11 -1.72 -12.24
C PHE A 278 -17.74 -1.96 -11.58
N VAL A 279 -16.85 -2.66 -12.28
CA VAL A 279 -15.51 -3.00 -11.81
C VAL A 279 -14.48 -2.28 -12.67
N LEU A 280 -13.51 -1.63 -12.03
CA LEU A 280 -12.41 -0.96 -12.72
C LEU A 280 -11.58 -1.98 -13.49
N ARG A 281 -11.04 -1.56 -14.64
CA ARG A 281 -10.05 -2.39 -15.35
C ARG A 281 -8.78 -2.47 -14.53
N ASP A 282 -8.15 -3.62 -14.58
CA ASP A 282 -6.80 -3.80 -14.09
C ASP A 282 -5.83 -3.07 -15.02
N LEU A 283 -4.85 -2.39 -14.44
CA LEU A 283 -3.85 -1.66 -15.24
C LEU A 283 -3.10 -2.56 -16.23
N GLY A 284 -2.96 -3.84 -15.91
CA GLY A 284 -2.36 -4.83 -16.80
C GLY A 284 -3.16 -5.04 -18.08
N ASP A 285 -4.47 -5.24 -17.98
CA ASP A 285 -5.32 -5.54 -19.14
C ASP A 285 -5.33 -4.38 -20.14
N GLU A 286 -5.43 -3.14 -19.64
CA GLU A 286 -5.38 -1.95 -20.49
C GLU A 286 -4.04 -1.82 -21.23
N VAL A 287 -2.91 -2.05 -20.54
CA VAL A 287 -1.60 -1.97 -21.17
C VAL A 287 -1.43 -3.05 -22.23
N HIS A 288 -1.94 -4.27 -22.00
CA HIS A 288 -1.90 -5.34 -23.00
C HIS A 288 -2.74 -5.00 -24.24
N ASP A 289 -3.92 -4.42 -24.05
CA ASP A 289 -4.77 -3.95 -25.16
C ASP A 289 -4.08 -2.85 -25.97
N ILE A 290 -3.48 -1.86 -25.30
CA ILE A 290 -2.72 -0.78 -25.96
C ILE A 290 -1.55 -1.35 -26.75
N LEU A 291 -0.80 -2.30 -26.19
CA LEU A 291 0.32 -2.95 -26.86
C LEU A 291 -0.14 -3.82 -28.05
N ALA A 292 -1.27 -4.50 -27.94
CA ALA A 292 -1.87 -5.28 -29.02
C ALA A 292 -2.30 -4.38 -30.18
N LEU A 293 -2.96 -3.25 -29.89
CA LEU A 293 -3.35 -2.25 -30.88
C LEU A 293 -2.14 -1.56 -31.53
N ALA A 294 -1.07 -1.32 -30.77
CA ALA A 294 0.17 -0.78 -31.33
C ALA A 294 0.88 -1.80 -32.24
N LYS A 295 0.88 -3.09 -31.86
CA LYS A 295 1.44 -4.17 -32.67
C LYS A 295 0.64 -4.41 -33.95
N SER A 296 -0.70 -4.39 -33.90
CA SER A 296 -1.54 -4.53 -35.10
C SER A 296 -1.40 -3.34 -36.05
N LYS A 297 -1.36 -2.11 -35.54
CA LYS A 297 -1.05 -0.93 -36.36
C LYS A 297 0.36 -0.99 -36.97
N LYS A 298 1.31 -1.60 -36.27
CA LYS A 298 2.68 -1.79 -36.77
C LYS A 298 2.77 -2.92 -37.80
N SER A 299 1.97 -3.98 -37.67
CA SER A 299 1.86 -5.04 -38.68
C SER A 299 1.15 -4.54 -39.94
N GLU A 300 0.06 -3.77 -39.81
CA GLU A 300 -0.60 -3.11 -40.96
C GLU A 300 0.34 -2.15 -41.69
N LYS A 301 1.15 -1.39 -40.95
CA LYS A 301 2.15 -0.47 -41.53
C LYS A 301 3.35 -1.20 -42.14
N ALA A 302 3.67 -2.40 -41.65
CA ALA A 302 4.70 -3.26 -42.21
C ALA A 302 4.22 -4.01 -43.46
N GLU A 303 2.97 -4.44 -43.51
CA GLU A 303 2.32 -5.01 -44.70
C GLU A 303 2.16 -3.95 -45.80
N ALA A 304 1.76 -2.72 -45.45
CA ALA A 304 1.71 -1.60 -46.40
C ALA A 304 3.09 -1.17 -46.92
N ALA A 305 4.17 -1.40 -46.16
CA ALA A 305 5.54 -1.14 -46.59
C ALA A 305 6.13 -2.30 -47.43
N ALA A 306 5.71 -3.54 -47.16
CA ALA A 306 6.11 -4.72 -47.92
C ALA A 306 5.50 -4.72 -49.34
N ASP A 307 4.25 -4.26 -49.49
CA ASP A 307 3.59 -4.13 -50.79
C ASP A 307 4.20 -3.02 -51.68
N ALA A 308 4.79 -1.99 -51.06
CA ALA A 308 5.52 -0.94 -51.78
C ALA A 308 6.91 -1.36 -52.26
N GLN A 309 7.46 -2.47 -51.72
CA GLN A 309 8.84 -2.91 -51.97
C GLN A 309 8.94 -4.23 -52.77
N ALA A 310 7.81 -4.82 -53.16
CA ALA A 310 7.73 -6.00 -54.03
C ALA A 310 7.91 -5.71 -55.55
N GLY A 311 8.14 -4.45 -55.92
CA GLY A 311 8.31 -4.00 -57.32
C GLY A 311 9.73 -4.05 -57.89
N ALA A 312 10.77 -4.42 -57.14
CA ALA A 312 12.13 -4.37 -57.68
C ALA A 312 13.11 -5.42 -57.11
N ARG A 313 13.57 -6.28 -58.03
CA ARG A 313 14.83 -7.06 -58.09
C ARG A 313 14.78 -8.56 -57.80
N LYS A 314 14.87 -9.30 -58.91
CA LYS A 314 15.47 -10.63 -59.07
C LYS A 314 16.98 -10.60 -58.77
N GLY A 315 17.50 -11.71 -58.20
CA GLY A 315 18.74 -12.33 -58.69
C GLY A 315 19.85 -12.64 -57.66
N GLY A 316 19.99 -13.94 -57.33
CA GLY A 316 21.24 -14.68 -56.99
C GLY A 316 21.98 -14.31 -55.69
N LEU A 317 22.76 -15.17 -55.04
CA LEU A 317 23.13 -16.59 -55.16
C LEU A 317 23.70 -17.01 -53.78
N VAL A 318 23.67 -18.32 -53.55
CA VAL A 318 24.08 -19.10 -52.38
C VAL A 318 25.56 -18.95 -51.98
N GLY A 319 25.80 -18.84 -50.66
CA GLY A 319 26.80 -19.64 -49.91
C GLY A 319 28.23 -19.12 -49.78
N THR A 320 28.62 -18.72 -48.56
CA THR A 320 29.82 -19.20 -47.81
C THR A 320 29.94 -18.43 -46.48
N GLY A 321 30.12 -19.15 -45.36
CA GLY A 321 30.43 -18.52 -44.06
C GLY A 321 29.92 -19.22 -42.79
N LEU A 322 29.78 -20.55 -42.79
CA LEU A 322 29.66 -21.35 -41.57
C LEU A 322 31.01 -21.34 -40.83
N SER A 323 31.25 -20.35 -39.96
CA SER A 323 32.38 -20.38 -39.00
C SER A 323 32.21 -19.51 -37.74
N THR A 324 31.02 -18.97 -37.48
CA THR A 324 30.72 -18.17 -36.26
C THR A 324 29.76 -18.85 -35.28
N LEU A 325 29.63 -20.17 -35.34
CA LEU A 325 28.80 -20.98 -34.43
C LEU A 325 29.58 -21.61 -33.26
N GLY A 326 30.84 -21.21 -33.04
CA GLY A 326 31.73 -21.78 -32.00
C GLY A 326 31.77 -21.07 -30.65
N ASP A 327 31.25 -19.83 -30.55
CA ASP A 327 31.43 -18.99 -29.35
C ASP A 327 30.15 -18.61 -28.60
N MET A 328 28.98 -19.11 -29.03
CA MET A 328 27.71 -18.95 -28.28
C MET A 328 27.26 -20.22 -27.54
N PHE A 329 27.97 -21.34 -27.67
CA PHE A 329 27.59 -22.63 -27.06
C PHE A 329 28.31 -22.98 -25.75
N ARG A 330 29.02 -22.04 -25.12
CA ARG A 330 29.83 -22.32 -23.91
C ARG A 330 29.15 -22.02 -22.56
N ASN A 331 27.92 -21.53 -22.56
CA ASN A 331 27.14 -21.28 -21.32
C ASN A 331 25.91 -22.18 -21.15
N VAL A 332 25.83 -23.30 -21.87
CA VAL A 332 24.84 -24.35 -21.56
C VAL A 332 25.53 -25.40 -20.70
N VAL A 333 25.59 -25.13 -19.40
CA VAL A 333 25.93 -26.11 -18.37
C VAL A 333 24.70 -26.31 -17.51
N GLY A 334 23.78 -27.11 -18.03
CA GLY A 334 22.62 -27.59 -17.28
C GLY A 334 23.05 -28.52 -16.14
N GLY A 335 22.41 -28.38 -14.98
CA GLY A 335 22.66 -29.23 -13.81
C GLY A 335 23.72 -28.73 -12.82
N LYS A 336 24.29 -27.53 -13.01
CA LYS A 336 25.19 -26.93 -12.01
C LYS A 336 24.40 -26.55 -10.76
N THR A 337 24.90 -26.93 -9.59
CA THR A 337 24.40 -26.43 -8.30
C THR A 337 24.81 -24.97 -8.16
N LEU A 338 23.85 -24.07 -7.93
CA LEU A 338 24.14 -22.64 -7.82
C LEU A 338 24.91 -22.35 -6.53
N THR A 339 26.13 -21.83 -6.66
CA THR A 339 26.93 -21.34 -5.54
C THR A 339 26.74 -19.83 -5.37
N LYS A 340 27.13 -19.31 -4.20
CA LYS A 340 27.07 -17.88 -3.92
C LYS A 340 27.88 -17.04 -4.91
N GLU A 341 29.07 -17.52 -5.26
CA GLU A 341 30.00 -16.86 -6.18
C GLU A 341 29.43 -16.78 -7.61
N ASP A 342 28.69 -17.81 -8.04
CA ASP A 342 28.03 -17.81 -9.35
C ASP A 342 26.90 -16.77 -9.45
N LEU A 343 26.22 -16.51 -8.34
CA LEU A 343 25.08 -15.59 -8.26
C LEU A 343 25.50 -14.13 -8.08
N GLU A 344 26.60 -13.86 -7.40
CA GLU A 344 27.00 -12.51 -6.96
C GLU A 344 26.99 -11.46 -8.09
N LYS A 345 27.62 -11.77 -9.24
CA LYS A 345 27.66 -10.85 -10.39
C LYS A 345 26.28 -10.60 -10.99
N ALA A 346 25.45 -11.64 -11.07
CA ALA A 346 24.11 -11.55 -11.63
C ALA A 346 23.15 -10.78 -10.71
N MET A 347 23.23 -11.05 -9.40
CA MET A 347 22.43 -10.36 -8.38
C MET A 347 22.77 -8.88 -8.28
N LYS A 348 24.06 -8.52 -8.40
CA LYS A 348 24.46 -7.11 -8.47
C LYS A 348 23.89 -6.40 -9.70
N GLY A 349 23.91 -7.07 -10.86
CA GLY A 349 23.26 -6.53 -12.08
C GLY A 349 21.75 -6.35 -11.91
N MET A 350 21.10 -7.28 -11.20
CA MET A 350 19.67 -7.18 -10.87
C MET A 350 19.38 -6.04 -9.88
N GLU A 351 20.23 -5.85 -8.86
CA GLU A 351 20.12 -4.71 -7.93
C GLU A 351 20.20 -3.38 -8.70
N GLU A 352 21.20 -3.22 -9.55
CA GLU A 352 21.36 -2.03 -10.39
C GLU A 352 20.17 -1.81 -11.33
N HIS A 353 19.58 -2.90 -11.86
CA HIS A 353 18.37 -2.83 -12.67
C HIS A 353 17.17 -2.31 -11.86
N LEU A 354 16.93 -2.84 -10.66
CA LEU A 354 15.84 -2.41 -9.79
C LEU A 354 16.00 -0.95 -9.35
N LEU A 355 17.23 -0.53 -9.02
CA LEU A 355 17.54 0.86 -8.72
C LEU A 355 17.21 1.79 -9.90
N LYS A 356 17.56 1.39 -11.13
CA LYS A 356 17.24 2.14 -12.36
C LYS A 356 15.73 2.24 -12.59
N LYS A 357 14.95 1.25 -12.14
CA LYS A 357 13.48 1.26 -12.18
C LYS A 357 12.85 2.06 -11.01
N ASN A 358 13.64 2.84 -10.28
CA ASN A 358 13.21 3.67 -9.14
C ASN A 358 12.78 2.87 -7.89
N VAL A 359 13.33 1.66 -7.70
CA VAL A 359 13.21 0.92 -6.44
C VAL A 359 14.19 1.50 -5.42
N ALA A 360 13.75 1.70 -4.18
CA ALA A 360 14.62 2.15 -3.09
C ALA A 360 15.71 1.11 -2.81
N ARG A 361 16.94 1.56 -2.57
CA ARG A 361 18.11 0.68 -2.31
C ARG A 361 17.84 -0.34 -1.21
N GLU A 362 17.21 0.06 -0.11
CA GLU A 362 16.86 -0.83 0.99
C GLU A 362 15.97 -2.00 0.52
N ALA A 363 15.00 -1.73 -0.36
CA ALA A 363 14.10 -2.75 -0.91
C ALA A 363 14.81 -3.64 -1.95
N ALA A 364 15.60 -3.04 -2.86
CA ALA A 364 16.34 -3.79 -3.86
C ALA A 364 17.34 -4.78 -3.23
N LEU A 365 18.09 -4.33 -2.21
CA LEU A 365 19.03 -5.19 -1.48
C LEU A 365 18.33 -6.35 -0.79
N ARG A 366 17.24 -6.09 -0.04
CA ARG A 366 16.51 -7.17 0.64
C ARG A 366 15.89 -8.17 -0.33
N LEU A 367 15.36 -7.71 -1.46
CA LEU A 367 14.85 -8.58 -2.52
C LEU A 367 15.95 -9.46 -3.11
N CYS A 368 17.11 -8.87 -3.44
CA CYS A 368 18.24 -9.62 -3.95
C CYS A 368 18.77 -10.64 -2.93
N GLU A 369 18.95 -10.26 -1.66
CA GLU A 369 19.40 -11.17 -0.61
C GLU A 369 18.40 -12.32 -0.37
N GLY A 370 17.10 -12.05 -0.44
CA GLY A 370 16.06 -13.08 -0.31
C GLY A 370 16.13 -14.11 -1.45
N VAL A 371 16.21 -13.63 -2.69
CA VAL A 371 16.33 -14.48 -3.88
C VAL A 371 17.65 -15.26 -3.90
N GLU A 372 18.76 -14.64 -3.49
CA GLU A 372 20.06 -15.30 -3.40
C GLU A 372 20.00 -16.47 -2.40
N LYS A 373 19.43 -16.27 -1.22
CA LYS A 373 19.26 -17.33 -0.20
C LYS A 373 18.37 -18.46 -0.70
N GLU A 374 17.34 -18.16 -1.48
CA GLU A 374 16.45 -19.18 -2.05
C GLU A 374 17.15 -20.02 -3.15
N LEU A 375 18.05 -19.41 -3.92
CA LEU A 375 18.70 -20.05 -5.05
C LEU A 375 19.98 -20.82 -4.71
N VAL A 376 20.67 -20.49 -3.62
CA VAL A 376 21.88 -21.21 -3.19
C VAL A 376 21.55 -22.69 -2.91
N GLY A 377 22.29 -23.59 -3.56
CA GLY A 377 22.10 -25.04 -3.41
C GLY A 377 21.03 -25.63 -4.33
N VAL A 378 20.28 -24.82 -5.08
CA VAL A 378 19.31 -25.28 -6.07
C VAL A 378 20.04 -25.71 -7.34
N LYS A 379 19.64 -26.84 -7.93
CA LYS A 379 20.13 -27.32 -9.22
C LYS A 379 19.34 -26.69 -10.35
N THR A 380 20.03 -26.07 -11.30
CA THR A 380 19.40 -25.52 -12.50
C THR A 380 18.98 -26.64 -13.47
N SER A 381 17.83 -26.48 -14.13
CA SER A 381 17.34 -27.42 -15.15
C SER A 381 18.33 -27.57 -16.31
N THR A 382 18.29 -28.69 -17.03
CA THR A 382 19.27 -29.03 -18.09
C THR A 382 19.34 -27.99 -19.23
N TRP A 383 18.30 -27.17 -19.41
CA TRP A 383 18.16 -26.20 -20.51
C TRP A 383 17.86 -24.76 -20.02
N GLU A 384 18.05 -24.48 -18.73
CA GLU A 384 17.73 -23.17 -18.13
C GLU A 384 19.02 -22.41 -17.82
N SER A 385 19.10 -21.13 -18.19
CA SER A 385 20.25 -20.29 -17.84
C SER A 385 20.15 -19.81 -16.38
N THR A 386 21.29 -19.51 -15.75
CA THR A 386 21.30 -18.90 -14.40
C THR A 386 20.51 -17.58 -14.37
N GLN A 387 20.52 -16.82 -15.45
CA GLN A 387 19.78 -15.55 -15.57
C GLN A 387 18.27 -15.78 -15.60
N ASP A 388 17.79 -16.78 -16.35
CA ASP A 388 16.37 -17.12 -16.40
C ASP A 388 15.87 -17.61 -15.05
N ARG A 389 16.68 -18.42 -14.36
CA ARG A 389 16.36 -18.91 -13.02
C ARG A 389 16.26 -17.77 -12.00
N ILE A 390 17.21 -16.84 -12.02
CA ILE A 390 17.19 -15.63 -11.17
C ILE A 390 15.96 -14.79 -11.48
N LYS A 391 15.64 -14.59 -12.76
CA LYS A 391 14.48 -13.81 -13.19
C LYS A 391 13.18 -14.45 -12.68
N LEU A 392 13.01 -15.76 -12.80
CA LEU A 392 11.84 -16.49 -12.31
C LEU A 392 11.71 -16.42 -10.78
N ALA A 393 12.82 -16.58 -10.05
CA ALA A 393 12.81 -16.44 -8.60
C ALA A 393 12.50 -14.99 -8.16
N MET A 394 13.04 -14.00 -8.85
CA MET A 394 12.73 -12.59 -8.61
C MET A 394 11.27 -12.27 -8.93
N GLU A 395 10.72 -12.82 -10.01
CA GLU A 395 9.30 -12.72 -10.38
C GLU A 395 8.40 -13.29 -9.28
N ALA A 396 8.74 -14.47 -8.76
CA ALA A 396 8.01 -15.10 -7.65
C ALA A 396 8.10 -14.26 -6.37
N SER A 397 9.28 -13.76 -6.01
CA SER A 397 9.49 -12.92 -4.82
C SER A 397 8.73 -11.59 -4.91
N LEU A 398 8.80 -10.91 -6.06
CA LEU A 398 8.06 -9.67 -6.29
C LEU A 398 6.55 -9.91 -6.28
N THR A 399 6.07 -10.98 -6.92
CA THR A 399 4.65 -11.35 -6.92
C THR A 399 4.15 -11.63 -5.52
N LYS A 400 4.90 -12.40 -4.71
CA LYS A 400 4.57 -12.70 -3.32
C LYS A 400 4.45 -11.42 -2.48
N MET A 401 5.39 -10.49 -2.64
CA MET A 401 5.40 -9.24 -1.88
C MET A 401 4.31 -8.26 -2.33
N LEU A 402 4.02 -8.17 -3.63
CA LEU A 402 3.03 -7.25 -4.18
C LEU A 402 1.59 -7.76 -4.04
N THR A 403 1.40 -9.07 -3.82
CA THR A 403 0.08 -9.66 -3.61
C THR A 403 -0.40 -9.38 -2.18
N PRO A 404 -1.54 -8.67 -2.01
CA PRO A 404 -2.09 -8.41 -0.68
C PRO A 404 -2.58 -9.70 -0.01
N THR A 405 -2.46 -9.73 1.31
CA THR A 405 -3.02 -10.80 2.16
C THR A 405 -4.49 -10.56 2.54
N SER A 406 -4.99 -9.33 2.37
CA SER A 406 -6.38 -8.94 2.65
C SER A 406 -7.21 -8.82 1.38
N SER A 407 -8.53 -8.92 1.51
CA SER A 407 -9.44 -8.71 0.38
C SER A 407 -9.32 -7.28 -0.15
N LEU A 408 -9.11 -7.14 -1.45
CA LEU A 408 -9.10 -5.84 -2.15
C LEU A 408 -10.50 -5.40 -2.64
N ASP A 409 -11.53 -6.20 -2.40
CA ASP A 409 -12.88 -5.94 -2.92
C ASP A 409 -13.61 -4.88 -2.07
N LEU A 410 -13.33 -3.62 -2.42
CA LEU A 410 -13.94 -2.46 -1.78
C LEU A 410 -15.48 -2.48 -1.83
N LEU A 411 -16.07 -2.94 -2.94
CA LEU A 411 -17.53 -2.95 -3.11
C LEU A 411 -18.18 -3.95 -2.14
N ARG A 412 -17.59 -5.14 -1.98
CA ARG A 412 -18.08 -6.13 -1.02
C ARG A 412 -17.93 -5.64 0.42
N GLU A 413 -16.83 -4.99 0.74
CA GLU A 413 -16.63 -4.41 2.08
C GLU A 413 -17.66 -3.34 2.41
N ILE A 414 -17.95 -2.43 1.46
CA ILE A 414 -19.00 -1.41 1.62
C ILE A 414 -20.35 -2.10 1.89
N ASN A 415 -20.75 -3.06 1.04
CA ASN A 415 -22.03 -3.74 1.19
C ASN A 415 -22.17 -4.49 2.52
N ASN A 416 -21.10 -5.11 3.03
CA ASN A 416 -21.13 -5.80 4.33
C ASN A 416 -21.39 -4.83 5.51
N VAL A 417 -21.05 -3.55 5.36
CA VAL A 417 -21.20 -2.52 6.41
C VAL A 417 -22.52 -1.75 6.24
N THR A 418 -22.91 -1.44 5.00
CA THR A 418 -24.13 -0.68 4.70
C THR A 418 -25.38 -1.57 4.73
N ALA A 419 -25.26 -2.83 4.32
CA ALA A 419 -26.33 -3.81 4.32
C ALA A 419 -25.83 -5.15 4.91
N PRO A 420 -25.49 -5.19 6.22
CA PRO A 420 -25.03 -6.41 6.87
C PRO A 420 -26.08 -7.52 6.74
N GLY A 421 -25.63 -8.74 6.44
CA GLY A 421 -26.51 -9.89 6.26
C GLY A 421 -27.34 -10.20 7.51
N MET A 422 -28.47 -10.89 7.34
CA MET A 422 -29.42 -11.21 8.43
C MET A 422 -28.81 -11.94 9.64
N THR A 423 -27.66 -12.60 9.45
CA THR A 423 -26.93 -13.32 10.50
C THR A 423 -25.93 -12.44 11.27
N SER A 424 -25.73 -11.18 10.85
CA SER A 424 -24.82 -10.25 11.50
C SER A 424 -25.52 -9.48 12.61
N LEU A 425 -24.84 -9.33 13.75
CA LEU A 425 -25.30 -8.47 14.85
C LEU A 425 -24.96 -6.98 14.60
N ALA A 426 -24.24 -6.67 13.53
CA ALA A 426 -23.85 -5.31 13.21
C ALA A 426 -25.04 -4.49 12.68
N LYS A 427 -25.14 -3.24 13.13
CA LYS A 427 -26.12 -2.29 12.60
C LYS A 427 -25.62 -1.69 11.29
N PRO A 428 -26.50 -1.46 10.30
CA PRO A 428 -26.20 -0.68 9.12
C PRO A 428 -25.61 0.68 9.49
N ARG A 429 -24.51 1.07 8.85
CA ARG A 429 -23.90 2.39 9.00
C ARG A 429 -23.16 2.79 7.71
N PRO A 430 -22.85 4.08 7.50
CA PRO A 430 -21.99 4.47 6.40
C PRO A 430 -20.61 3.83 6.49
N TYR A 431 -20.06 3.49 5.32
CA TYR A 431 -18.67 3.06 5.15
C TYR A 431 -17.77 4.30 5.01
N VAL A 432 -16.74 4.43 5.85
CA VAL A 432 -15.94 5.66 5.96
C VAL A 432 -14.55 5.44 5.36
N ILE A 433 -14.22 6.21 4.32
CA ILE A 433 -12.90 6.20 3.67
C ILE A 433 -12.22 7.55 3.87
N SER A 434 -11.01 7.54 4.42
CA SER A 434 -10.18 8.73 4.57
C SER A 434 -9.02 8.73 3.59
N ILE A 435 -8.83 9.84 2.90
CA ILE A 435 -7.72 10.05 1.98
C ILE A 435 -6.67 10.95 2.64
N VAL A 436 -5.45 10.44 2.79
CA VAL A 436 -4.32 11.12 3.44
C VAL A 436 -3.09 11.18 2.54
N GLY A 437 -2.09 11.97 2.92
CA GLY A 437 -0.81 12.06 2.20
C GLY A 437 -0.20 13.45 2.23
N VAL A 438 0.94 13.61 1.55
CA VAL A 438 1.66 14.89 1.51
C VAL A 438 1.00 15.91 0.58
N ASN A 439 1.60 17.10 0.46
CA ASN A 439 1.11 18.16 -0.41
C ASN A 439 1.33 17.83 -1.89
N GLY A 440 0.37 18.18 -2.76
CA GLY A 440 0.55 18.10 -4.21
C GLY A 440 0.48 16.72 -4.88
N VAL A 441 0.27 15.64 -4.11
CA VAL A 441 0.18 14.26 -4.63
C VAL A 441 -1.16 13.92 -5.29
N GLY A 442 -2.14 14.82 -5.29
CA GLY A 442 -3.44 14.61 -5.94
C GLY A 442 -4.52 13.92 -5.09
N LYS A 443 -4.59 14.24 -3.78
CA LYS A 443 -5.60 13.69 -2.84
C LYS A 443 -7.05 13.97 -3.29
N SER A 444 -7.42 15.25 -3.39
CA SER A 444 -8.77 15.67 -3.77
C SER A 444 -9.19 15.13 -5.15
N THR A 445 -8.24 15.07 -6.11
CA THR A 445 -8.48 14.51 -7.44
C THR A 445 -8.76 13.01 -7.39
N ASN A 446 -7.92 12.21 -6.71
CA ASN A 446 -8.14 10.77 -6.61
C ASN A 446 -9.37 10.42 -5.74
N LEU A 447 -9.67 11.22 -4.71
CA LEU A 447 -10.92 11.11 -3.97
C LEU A 447 -12.13 11.26 -4.90
N SER A 448 -12.09 12.24 -5.81
CA SER A 448 -13.17 12.49 -6.77
C SER A 448 -13.30 11.36 -7.80
N LYS A 449 -12.18 10.73 -8.20
CA LYS A 449 -12.18 9.53 -9.05
C LYS A 449 -12.82 8.32 -8.34
N ILE A 450 -12.47 8.10 -7.08
CA ILE A 450 -13.09 7.04 -6.25
C ILE A 450 -14.57 7.33 -6.08
N CYS A 451 -14.96 8.58 -5.84
CA CYS A 451 -16.36 8.97 -5.80
C CYS A 451 -17.07 8.61 -7.10
N TYR A 452 -16.50 8.96 -8.26
CA TYR A 452 -17.07 8.61 -9.54
C TYR A 452 -17.25 7.09 -9.70
N PHE A 453 -16.25 6.28 -9.35
CA PHE A 453 -16.33 4.82 -9.33
C PHE A 453 -17.46 4.29 -8.44
N LEU A 454 -17.66 4.87 -7.25
CA LEU A 454 -18.75 4.48 -6.36
C LEU A 454 -20.13 4.88 -6.90
N LEU A 455 -20.22 6.03 -7.57
CA LEU A 455 -21.46 6.51 -8.19
C LEU A 455 -21.89 5.62 -9.36
N GLN A 456 -20.95 5.10 -10.15
CA GLN A 456 -21.26 4.07 -11.17
C GLN A 456 -21.89 2.80 -10.57
N ASN A 457 -21.54 2.50 -9.32
CA ASN A 457 -22.12 1.40 -8.54
C ASN A 457 -23.38 1.81 -7.76
N ARG A 458 -23.97 2.96 -8.07
CA ARG A 458 -25.24 3.48 -7.52
C ARG A 458 -25.24 3.80 -6.02
N TYR A 459 -24.08 3.94 -5.40
CA TYR A 459 -24.00 4.36 -4.00
C TYR A 459 -24.39 5.83 -3.80
N LYS A 460 -24.90 6.14 -2.61
CA LYS A 460 -25.08 7.49 -2.09
C LYS A 460 -23.84 7.90 -1.29
N VAL A 461 -23.07 8.85 -1.82
CA VAL A 461 -21.74 9.23 -1.31
C VAL A 461 -21.75 10.64 -0.72
N LEU A 462 -21.24 10.78 0.51
CA LEU A 462 -21.00 12.07 1.13
C LEU A 462 -19.50 12.39 1.07
N ILE A 463 -19.12 13.48 0.41
CA ILE A 463 -17.75 13.99 0.44
C ILE A 463 -17.62 14.98 1.61
N ALA A 464 -16.69 14.72 2.54
CA ALA A 464 -16.40 15.61 3.66
C ALA A 464 -15.13 16.43 3.39
N ALA A 465 -15.27 17.75 3.39
CA ALA A 465 -14.16 18.68 3.21
C ALA A 465 -13.35 18.85 4.51
N GLY A 466 -12.40 17.95 4.74
CA GLY A 466 -11.48 17.98 5.89
C GLY A 466 -10.19 18.77 5.66
N ASP A 467 -9.92 19.27 4.44
CA ASP A 467 -8.86 20.23 4.17
C ASP A 467 -9.29 21.66 4.53
N THR A 468 -9.27 21.95 5.83
CA THR A 468 -9.69 23.24 6.39
C THR A 468 -8.55 24.27 6.47
N PHE A 469 -7.35 23.93 5.99
CA PHE A 469 -6.13 24.73 6.13
C PHE A 469 -5.71 25.39 4.81
N ARG A 470 -5.82 24.69 3.68
CA ARG A 470 -5.40 25.21 2.37
C ARG A 470 -6.51 26.05 1.74
N SER A 471 -6.21 27.31 1.42
CA SER A 471 -7.13 28.18 0.67
C SER A 471 -7.49 27.57 -0.69
N GLY A 472 -8.77 27.65 -1.06
CA GLY A 472 -9.31 27.10 -2.30
C GLY A 472 -9.59 25.59 -2.27
N ALA A 473 -9.27 24.87 -1.18
CA ALA A 473 -9.46 23.42 -1.11
C ALA A 473 -10.95 23.02 -1.04
N VAL A 474 -11.74 23.80 -0.29
CA VAL A 474 -13.17 23.56 -0.15
C VAL A 474 -13.88 23.85 -1.48
N GLU A 475 -13.54 24.95 -2.14
CA GLU A 475 -14.09 25.31 -3.46
C GLU A 475 -13.67 24.32 -4.53
N GLN A 476 -12.43 23.81 -4.48
CA GLN A 476 -11.97 22.75 -5.38
C GLN A 476 -12.86 21.50 -5.26
N LEU A 477 -13.16 21.05 -4.04
CA LEU A 477 -14.06 19.92 -3.82
C LEU A 477 -15.50 20.25 -4.22
N ALA A 478 -15.97 21.47 -4.00
CA ALA A 478 -17.31 21.90 -4.42
C ALA A 478 -17.47 21.84 -5.94
N VAL A 479 -16.45 22.23 -6.71
CA VAL A 479 -16.45 22.07 -8.17
C VAL A 479 -16.52 20.60 -8.56
N HIS A 480 -15.74 19.73 -7.91
CA HIS A 480 -15.80 18.29 -8.18
C HIS A 480 -17.18 17.71 -7.89
N VAL A 481 -17.77 18.03 -6.72
CA VAL A 481 -19.10 17.58 -6.33
C VAL A 481 -20.14 18.06 -7.32
N ARG A 482 -20.13 19.34 -7.73
CA ARG A 482 -21.05 19.87 -8.73
C ARG A 482 -20.96 19.11 -10.05
N ASN A 483 -19.75 18.85 -10.54
CA ASN A 483 -19.54 18.09 -11.77
C ASN A 483 -20.01 16.63 -11.64
N LEU A 484 -19.75 16.00 -10.50
CA LEU A 484 -20.19 14.63 -10.22
C LEU A 484 -21.72 14.54 -10.06
N GLN A 485 -22.36 15.55 -9.47
CA GLN A 485 -23.82 15.66 -9.38
C GLN A 485 -24.46 15.67 -10.76
N GLU A 486 -23.91 16.47 -11.68
CA GLU A 486 -24.38 16.54 -13.06
C GLU A 486 -24.26 15.19 -13.78
N LEU A 487 -23.19 14.43 -13.53
CA LEU A 487 -23.00 13.09 -14.07
C LEU A 487 -23.97 12.07 -13.45
N THR A 488 -24.20 12.12 -12.13
CA THR A 488 -25.14 11.21 -11.44
C THR A 488 -26.59 11.37 -11.86
N LEU A 489 -27.02 12.59 -12.24
CA LEU A 489 -28.38 12.80 -12.77
C LEU A 489 -28.65 11.98 -14.05
N ARG A 490 -27.58 11.60 -14.77
CA ARG A 490 -27.64 10.82 -16.01
C ARG A 490 -27.45 9.32 -15.74
N GLU A 491 -26.53 8.97 -14.86
CA GLU A 491 -26.01 7.60 -14.70
C GLU A 491 -26.48 6.89 -13.41
N GLY A 492 -27.10 7.62 -12.48
CA GLY A 492 -27.53 7.13 -11.16
C GLY A 492 -26.49 7.30 -10.04
N GLY A 493 -26.90 7.03 -8.79
CA GLY A 493 -26.14 7.38 -7.59
C GLY A 493 -26.47 8.79 -7.08
N GLN A 494 -25.94 9.16 -5.92
CA GLN A 494 -26.15 10.48 -5.33
C GLN A 494 -24.86 10.95 -4.66
N VAL A 495 -24.52 12.24 -4.81
CA VAL A 495 -23.36 12.83 -4.14
C VAL A 495 -23.69 14.17 -3.50
N ALA A 496 -23.18 14.38 -2.29
CA ALA A 496 -23.30 15.64 -1.57
C ALA A 496 -21.97 16.06 -0.94
N LEU A 497 -21.83 17.35 -0.64
CA LEU A 497 -20.68 17.93 0.04
C LEU A 497 -21.04 18.28 1.48
N TYR A 498 -20.23 17.83 2.42
CA TYR A 498 -20.24 18.29 3.80
C TYR A 498 -19.05 19.23 4.05
N GLN A 499 -19.34 20.46 4.47
CA GLN A 499 -18.31 21.47 4.73
C GLN A 499 -18.68 22.37 5.91
N LYS A 500 -17.67 22.85 6.66
CA LYS A 500 -17.82 23.83 7.75
C LYS A 500 -16.97 25.10 7.56
N GLY A 501 -16.46 25.31 6.34
CA GLY A 501 -15.53 26.40 6.01
C GLY A 501 -14.12 26.19 6.58
N TYR A 502 -13.31 27.24 6.49
CA TYR A 502 -11.89 27.22 6.87
C TYR A 502 -11.65 27.38 8.38
N GLY A 503 -10.47 26.94 8.84
CA GLY A 503 -10.02 27.12 10.23
C GLY A 503 -10.70 26.23 11.27
N LYS A 504 -11.48 25.24 10.84
CA LYS A 504 -12.11 24.24 11.72
C LYS A 504 -11.20 23.03 11.94
N ASP A 505 -11.37 22.34 13.05
CA ASP A 505 -10.64 21.09 13.33
C ASP A 505 -11.11 19.98 12.38
N ALA A 506 -10.20 19.44 11.57
CA ALA A 506 -10.51 18.41 10.58
C ALA A 506 -11.10 17.14 11.22
N ALA A 507 -10.65 16.78 12.42
CA ALA A 507 -11.19 15.63 13.16
C ALA A 507 -12.66 15.83 13.55
N ALA A 508 -13.04 17.06 13.94
CA ALA A 508 -14.41 17.40 14.27
C ALA A 508 -15.30 17.43 13.01
N VAL A 509 -14.82 18.05 11.92
CA VAL A 509 -15.55 18.08 10.64
C VAL A 509 -15.84 16.66 10.15
N ALA A 510 -14.84 15.76 10.22
CA ALA A 510 -15.01 14.37 9.82
C ALA A 510 -16.01 13.62 10.71
N LYS A 511 -15.91 13.76 12.04
CA LYS A 511 -16.86 13.15 12.98
C LYS A 511 -18.30 13.59 12.70
N ASP A 512 -18.50 14.89 12.51
CA ASP A 512 -19.83 15.44 12.26
C ASP A 512 -20.37 15.03 10.89
N ALA A 513 -19.50 14.90 9.87
CA ALA A 513 -19.88 14.38 8.56
C ALA A 513 -20.33 12.91 8.63
N VAL A 514 -19.64 12.06 9.40
CA VAL A 514 -20.03 10.66 9.60
C VAL A 514 -21.38 10.56 10.33
N ALA A 515 -21.62 11.40 11.33
CA ALA A 515 -22.90 11.46 12.02
C ALA A 515 -24.04 11.92 11.10
N PHE A 516 -23.80 12.97 10.30
CA PHE A 516 -24.75 13.46 9.31
C PHE A 516 -25.05 12.40 8.24
N ALA A 517 -24.01 11.70 7.74
CA ALA A 517 -24.17 10.61 6.78
C ALA A 517 -25.07 9.49 7.28
N ALA A 518 -24.89 9.10 8.56
CA ALA A 518 -25.72 8.07 9.18
C ALA A 518 -27.18 8.51 9.34
N GLN A 519 -27.44 9.79 9.62
CA GLN A 519 -28.80 10.33 9.76
C GLN A 519 -29.52 10.44 8.42
N GLU A 520 -28.81 10.89 7.38
CA GLU A 520 -29.36 11.10 6.03
C GLU A 520 -29.31 9.84 5.15
N GLY A 521 -28.84 8.71 5.70
CA GLY A 521 -28.78 7.42 4.99
C GLY A 521 -27.81 7.42 3.79
N PHE A 522 -26.63 8.00 3.93
CA PHE A 522 -25.55 7.84 2.96
C PHE A 522 -24.86 6.49 3.12
N ASP A 523 -24.48 5.86 2.02
CA ASP A 523 -23.78 4.58 2.01
C ASP A 523 -22.29 4.74 2.32
N VAL A 524 -21.66 5.78 1.76
CA VAL A 524 -20.21 5.99 1.85
C VAL A 524 -19.89 7.43 2.24
N VAL A 525 -18.90 7.61 3.12
CA VAL A 525 -18.31 8.91 3.45
C VAL A 525 -16.87 8.94 2.95
N LEU A 526 -16.54 9.88 2.08
CA LEU A 526 -15.19 10.13 1.60
C LEU A 526 -14.63 11.40 2.25
N ILE A 527 -13.58 11.27 3.06
CA ILE A 527 -12.97 12.39 3.77
C ILE A 527 -11.70 12.83 3.02
N ASP A 528 -11.70 14.06 2.49
CA ASP A 528 -10.49 14.68 1.96
C ASP A 528 -9.74 15.39 3.08
N THR A 529 -8.47 15.06 3.30
CA THR A 529 -7.67 15.69 4.36
C THR A 529 -6.64 16.67 3.78
N ALA A 530 -6.27 17.68 4.57
CA ALA A 530 -5.18 18.57 4.22
C ALA A 530 -3.88 17.78 3.97
N GLY A 531 -3.08 18.22 3.01
CA GLY A 531 -1.74 17.64 2.84
C GLY A 531 -0.84 18.03 4.02
N ARG A 532 -0.05 17.07 4.51
CA ARG A 532 0.81 17.26 5.68
C ARG A 532 2.26 17.01 5.30
N ARG A 533 3.17 17.84 5.81
CA ARG A 533 4.59 17.54 5.71
C ARG A 533 4.91 16.41 6.68
N HIS A 534 5.44 15.31 6.17
CA HIS A 534 5.70 14.10 6.94
C HIS A 534 6.78 14.27 8.04
N ASN A 535 7.51 15.38 8.01
CA ASN A 535 8.52 15.76 9.02
C ASN A 535 8.01 16.80 10.03
N ASP A 536 6.76 17.28 9.90
CA ASP A 536 6.16 18.22 10.85
C ASP A 536 5.36 17.48 11.92
N GLN A 537 5.98 17.28 13.08
CA GLN A 537 5.39 16.53 14.19
C GLN A 537 4.06 17.12 14.69
N ARG A 538 3.83 18.44 14.57
CA ARG A 538 2.57 19.07 15.00
C ARG A 538 1.42 18.71 14.07
N LEU A 539 1.68 18.69 12.77
CA LEU A 539 0.68 18.27 11.80
C LEU A 539 0.41 16.76 11.91
N MET A 540 1.43 15.97 12.18
CA MET A 540 1.29 14.51 12.27
C MET A 540 0.59 14.05 13.56
N SER A 541 0.81 14.70 14.71
CA SER A 541 0.14 14.33 15.97
C SER A 541 -1.38 14.49 15.95
N SER A 542 -1.91 15.35 15.07
CA SER A 542 -3.36 15.49 14.89
C SER A 542 -4.03 14.32 14.16
N LEU A 543 -3.25 13.46 13.49
CA LEU A 543 -3.77 12.29 12.76
C LEU A 543 -4.30 11.20 13.69
N GLU A 544 -3.68 10.98 14.85
CA GLU A 544 -4.17 10.03 15.84
C GLU A 544 -5.56 10.44 16.36
N LYS A 545 -5.74 11.73 16.69
CA LYS A 545 -7.05 12.28 17.08
C LYS A 545 -8.08 12.11 15.97
N PHE A 546 -7.68 12.40 14.72
CA PHE A 546 -8.54 12.21 13.55
C PHE A 546 -8.97 10.75 13.38
N ALA A 547 -8.04 9.79 13.44
CA ALA A 547 -8.34 8.37 13.30
C ALA A 547 -9.31 7.88 14.38
N LYS A 548 -9.15 8.33 15.63
CA LYS A 548 -10.07 8.00 16.73
C LYS A 548 -11.46 8.62 16.56
N PHE A 549 -11.55 9.86 16.08
CA PHE A 549 -12.81 10.61 16.03
C PHE A 549 -13.63 10.28 14.78
N ALA A 550 -12.99 10.18 13.62
CA ALA A 550 -13.64 9.82 12.37
C ALA A 550 -13.87 8.32 12.24
N ASN A 551 -13.07 7.51 12.95
CA ASN A 551 -13.07 6.04 12.90
C ASN A 551 -13.21 5.45 11.49
N PRO A 552 -12.28 5.74 10.55
CA PRO A 552 -12.41 5.29 9.17
C PRO A 552 -12.26 3.77 9.01
N ASP A 553 -13.13 3.17 8.20
CA ASP A 553 -13.02 1.78 7.74
C ASP A 553 -11.78 1.56 6.87
N LYS A 554 -11.47 2.53 6.00
CA LYS A 554 -10.23 2.55 5.21
C LYS A 554 -9.52 3.90 5.29
N ILE A 555 -8.23 3.87 5.57
CA ILE A 555 -7.31 5.00 5.45
C ILE A 555 -6.40 4.72 4.27
N LEU A 556 -6.60 5.48 3.19
CA LEU A 556 -5.83 5.36 1.97
C LEU A 556 -4.84 6.51 1.86
N MET A 557 -3.56 6.18 1.74
CA MET A 557 -2.52 7.17 1.51
C MET A 557 -2.27 7.36 0.02
N VAL A 558 -2.32 8.61 -0.45
CA VAL A 558 -1.95 8.94 -1.82
C VAL A 558 -0.44 9.16 -1.90
N GLY A 559 0.23 8.33 -2.68
CA GLY A 559 1.65 8.44 -3.02
C GLY A 559 1.82 8.80 -4.49
N GLU A 560 2.85 9.59 -4.81
CA GLU A 560 3.18 9.93 -6.19
C GLU A 560 4.17 8.92 -6.76
N ALA A 561 3.91 8.39 -7.96
CA ALA A 561 4.77 7.39 -8.59
C ALA A 561 6.22 7.89 -8.81
N LEU A 562 6.39 9.18 -9.10
CA LEU A 562 7.69 9.80 -9.41
C LEU A 562 8.62 9.89 -8.19
N VAL A 563 8.06 10.02 -6.99
CA VAL A 563 8.82 10.30 -5.77
C VAL A 563 9.34 8.98 -5.21
N GLY A 564 10.62 8.65 -5.45
CA GLY A 564 11.22 7.38 -5.04
C GLY A 564 11.43 7.26 -3.51
N THR A 565 12.64 7.57 -3.03
CA THR A 565 13.03 7.32 -1.62
C THR A 565 12.28 8.17 -0.59
N ASP A 566 11.84 9.37 -0.95
CA ASP A 566 11.10 10.25 -0.02
C ASP A 566 9.70 9.67 0.28
N SER A 567 9.07 8.99 -0.67
CA SER A 567 7.76 8.34 -0.47
C SER A 567 7.81 7.25 0.59
N VAL A 568 8.95 6.55 0.73
CA VAL A 568 9.14 5.52 1.76
C VAL A 568 9.15 6.14 3.16
N ALA A 569 9.91 7.21 3.36
CA ALA A 569 9.97 7.92 4.63
C ALA A 569 8.61 8.55 4.99
N GLN A 570 7.94 9.13 3.99
CA GLN A 570 6.58 9.65 4.14
C GLN A 570 5.63 8.55 4.63
N ALA A 571 5.60 7.40 3.97
CA ALA A 571 4.68 6.32 4.30
C ALA A 571 4.93 5.75 5.71
N ARG A 572 6.20 5.53 6.08
CA ARG A 572 6.58 5.09 7.44
C ARG A 572 6.11 6.09 8.51
N ASN A 573 6.35 7.38 8.30
CA ASN A 573 5.97 8.42 9.25
C ASN A 573 4.44 8.55 9.38
N PHE A 574 3.71 8.49 8.25
CA PHE A 574 2.25 8.49 8.28
C PHE A 574 1.70 7.28 9.04
N ASN A 575 2.20 6.08 8.74
CA ASN A 575 1.73 4.87 9.41
C ASN A 575 1.98 4.93 10.93
N ALA A 576 3.15 5.41 11.36
CA ALA A 576 3.48 5.59 12.77
C ALA A 576 2.61 6.65 13.48
N SER A 577 2.17 7.69 12.74
CA SER A 577 1.45 8.84 13.33
C SER A 577 -0.01 8.58 13.65
N PHE A 578 -0.58 7.46 13.19
CA PHE A 578 -1.93 7.02 13.58
C PHE A 578 -1.97 6.31 14.94
N GLY A 579 -0.81 6.08 15.57
CA GLY A 579 -0.67 5.42 16.86
C GLY A 579 -0.79 3.89 16.77
N ALA A 580 -0.75 3.20 17.92
CA ALA A 580 -0.78 1.73 17.95
C ALA A 580 -2.15 1.13 17.57
N ALA A 581 -3.22 1.93 17.61
CA ALA A 581 -4.59 1.45 17.41
C ALA A 581 -5.00 1.38 15.93
N ARG A 582 -4.28 2.05 15.02
CA ARG A 582 -4.68 2.18 13.63
C ARG A 582 -3.46 2.33 12.71
N SER A 583 -3.49 1.64 11.57
CA SER A 583 -2.49 1.75 10.50
C SER A 583 -3.15 2.22 9.19
N LEU A 584 -2.33 2.47 8.17
CA LEU A 584 -2.81 2.61 6.79
C LEU A 584 -3.36 1.26 6.29
N ASP A 585 -4.42 1.29 5.47
CA ASP A 585 -5.00 0.08 4.86
C ASP A 585 -4.61 -0.09 3.40
N GLY A 586 -4.20 1.00 2.75
CA GLY A 586 -3.89 0.96 1.34
C GLY A 586 -3.21 2.21 0.81
N PHE A 587 -2.57 2.06 -0.35
CA PHE A 587 -2.07 3.16 -1.15
C PHE A 587 -2.93 3.40 -2.39
N ILE A 588 -3.02 4.67 -2.76
CA ILE A 588 -3.43 5.11 -4.09
C ILE A 588 -2.21 5.74 -4.74
N ILE A 589 -1.82 5.23 -5.90
CA ILE A 589 -0.60 5.71 -6.56
C ILE A 589 -1.01 6.64 -7.69
N SER A 590 -0.68 7.91 -7.55
CA SER A 590 -1.04 8.94 -8.52
C SER A 590 0.08 9.18 -9.53
N LYS A 591 -0.29 9.82 -10.65
CA LYS A 591 0.61 10.24 -11.73
C LYS A 591 1.40 9.10 -12.35
N CYS A 592 0.84 7.89 -12.38
CA CYS A 592 1.49 6.73 -13.00
C CYS A 592 1.68 6.89 -14.51
N ASP A 593 0.93 7.79 -15.14
CA ASP A 593 1.10 8.20 -16.53
C ASP A 593 2.43 8.91 -16.80
N THR A 594 3.10 9.45 -15.77
CA THR A 594 4.31 10.27 -15.94
C THR A 594 5.62 9.50 -15.76
N VAL A 595 5.58 8.27 -15.22
CA VAL A 595 6.80 7.52 -14.82
C VAL A 595 7.32 6.53 -15.86
N GLY A 596 6.56 6.27 -16.93
CA GLY A 596 6.94 5.28 -17.94
C GLY A 596 7.16 3.90 -17.32
N ASP A 597 8.39 3.38 -17.40
CA ASP A 597 8.75 2.07 -16.86
C ASP A 597 9.31 2.14 -15.41
N MET A 598 9.42 3.33 -14.81
CA MET A 598 9.98 3.54 -13.47
C MET A 598 8.92 3.33 -12.38
N VAL A 599 8.44 2.11 -12.23
CA VAL A 599 7.35 1.74 -11.30
C VAL A 599 7.84 1.25 -9.94
N GLY A 600 9.14 1.34 -9.65
CA GLY A 600 9.78 0.81 -8.44
C GLY A 600 9.38 1.45 -7.12
N THR A 601 8.77 2.65 -7.15
CA THR A 601 8.21 3.30 -5.96
C THR A 601 7.14 2.43 -5.30
N LEU A 602 6.35 1.69 -6.11
CA LEU A 602 5.28 0.79 -5.65
C LEU A 602 5.83 -0.29 -4.72
N VAL A 603 6.86 -0.99 -5.19
CA VAL A 603 7.59 -2.02 -4.44
C VAL A 603 8.17 -1.43 -3.16
N SER A 604 8.76 -0.24 -3.26
CA SER A 604 9.43 0.41 -2.13
C SER A 604 8.45 0.75 -1.01
N LEU A 605 7.25 1.23 -1.36
CA LEU A 605 6.18 1.54 -0.41
C LEU A 605 5.67 0.29 0.30
N ILE A 606 5.37 -0.77 -0.47
CA ILE A 606 4.85 -2.03 0.06
C ILE A 606 5.91 -2.68 0.96
N HIS A 607 7.15 -2.80 0.50
CA HIS A 607 8.25 -3.36 1.29
C HIS A 607 8.49 -2.60 2.60
N ALA A 608 8.34 -1.27 2.60
CA ALA A 608 8.60 -0.45 3.77
C ALA A 608 7.48 -0.45 4.82
N THR A 609 6.24 -0.76 4.42
CA THR A 609 5.05 -0.59 5.27
C THR A 609 4.18 -1.83 5.40
N ASN A 610 4.35 -2.83 4.53
CA ASN A 610 3.48 -3.97 4.35
C ASN A 610 2.01 -3.61 4.03
N VAL A 611 1.79 -2.42 3.46
CA VAL A 611 0.47 -1.90 3.09
C VAL A 611 0.29 -2.02 1.57
N PRO A 612 -0.82 -2.60 1.08
CA PRO A 612 -1.00 -2.88 -0.34
C PRO A 612 -1.37 -1.63 -1.15
N VAL A 613 -1.13 -1.69 -2.46
CA VAL A 613 -1.66 -0.69 -3.41
C VAL A 613 -3.02 -1.15 -3.90
N LEU A 614 -4.04 -0.31 -3.73
CA LEU A 614 -5.41 -0.62 -4.17
C LEU A 614 -5.69 -0.04 -5.55
N PHE A 615 -5.37 1.25 -5.72
CA PHE A 615 -5.72 2.00 -6.93
C PHE A 615 -4.51 2.68 -7.54
N VAL A 616 -4.56 2.83 -8.86
CA VAL A 616 -3.57 3.55 -9.65
C VAL A 616 -4.26 4.64 -10.47
N GLY A 617 -3.84 5.89 -10.28
CA GLY A 617 -4.28 7.04 -11.05
C GLY A 617 -3.40 7.25 -12.27
N VAL A 618 -4.00 7.18 -13.46
CA VAL A 618 -3.31 7.18 -14.77
C VAL A 618 -3.62 8.43 -15.61
N GLY A 619 -3.97 9.54 -14.96
CA GLY A 619 -4.37 10.77 -15.63
C GLY A 619 -5.12 11.73 -14.72
N GLN A 620 -5.86 12.68 -15.30
CA GLN A 620 -6.56 13.75 -14.56
C GLN A 620 -8.09 13.62 -14.58
N HIS A 621 -8.65 12.88 -15.53
CA HIS A 621 -10.09 12.69 -15.66
C HIS A 621 -10.64 11.71 -14.61
N TYR A 622 -11.96 11.74 -14.39
CA TYR A 622 -12.60 10.85 -13.40
C TYR A 622 -12.48 9.36 -13.76
N SER A 623 -12.44 9.05 -15.05
CA SER A 623 -12.20 7.70 -15.59
C SER A 623 -10.76 7.22 -15.44
N ASP A 624 -9.81 8.08 -15.06
CA ASP A 624 -8.37 7.75 -15.04
C ASP A 624 -7.97 7.11 -13.70
N LEU A 625 -8.71 6.08 -13.30
CA LEU A 625 -8.49 5.25 -12.13
C LEU A 625 -8.50 3.77 -12.54
N ARG A 626 -7.53 2.99 -12.06
CA ARG A 626 -7.41 1.55 -12.33
C ARG A 626 -7.19 0.78 -11.05
N ASN A 627 -7.56 -0.49 -11.06
CA ASN A 627 -7.11 -1.43 -10.04
C ASN A 627 -5.63 -1.74 -10.24
N PHE A 628 -4.93 -1.95 -9.12
CA PHE A 628 -3.53 -2.34 -9.16
C PHE A 628 -3.38 -3.78 -9.67
N SER A 629 -2.57 -3.95 -10.73
CA SER A 629 -2.23 -5.27 -11.26
C SER A 629 -0.81 -5.64 -10.84
N VAL A 630 -0.69 -6.69 -10.02
CA VAL A 630 0.60 -7.24 -9.59
C VAL A 630 1.40 -7.71 -10.80
N LYS A 631 0.78 -8.47 -11.71
CA LYS A 631 1.40 -8.98 -12.93
C LYS A 631 2.04 -7.85 -13.75
N TRP A 632 1.28 -6.77 -13.99
CA TRP A 632 1.78 -5.59 -14.71
C TRP A 632 3.01 -4.98 -14.03
N ALA A 633 2.97 -4.81 -12.71
CA ALA A 633 4.06 -4.20 -11.98
C ALA A 633 5.34 -5.06 -12.06
N VAL A 634 5.20 -6.38 -11.89
CA VAL A 634 6.33 -7.31 -11.98
C VAL A 634 6.93 -7.34 -13.38
N GLU A 635 6.09 -7.41 -14.42
CA GLU A 635 6.54 -7.35 -15.82
C GLU A 635 7.31 -6.06 -16.09
N LYS A 636 6.80 -4.91 -15.67
CA LYS A 636 7.47 -3.61 -15.86
C LYS A 636 8.80 -3.49 -15.13
N LEU A 637 8.91 -4.08 -13.96
CA LEU A 637 10.14 -4.11 -13.16
C LEU A 637 11.21 -5.03 -13.72
N LEU A 638 10.82 -6.14 -14.38
CA LEU A 638 11.75 -7.14 -14.90
C LEU A 638 12.04 -7.01 -16.40
N THR A 639 11.31 -6.16 -17.11
CA THR A 639 11.56 -5.91 -18.53
C THR A 639 12.83 -5.07 -18.70
N ALA A 640 13.85 -5.64 -19.35
CA ALA A 640 15.03 -4.92 -19.79
C ALA A 640 14.66 -3.89 -20.86
N ASN A 641 15.21 -2.68 -20.74
CA ASN A 641 15.06 -1.62 -21.75
C ASN A 641 15.93 -1.89 -22.97
#